data_AF-A0A1H2EKR5-F1
#
_entry.id   AF-A0A1H2EKR5-F1
#
_cell.length_a   1.000
_cell.length_b   1.000
_cell.length_c   1.000
_cell.angle_alpha   90.00
_cell.angle_beta   90.00
_cell.angle_gamma   90.00
#
_symmetry.space_group_name_H-M   'P 1'
#
loop_
_entity.id
_entity.type
_entity.pdbx_description
1 polymer ?
#
loop_
_entity_poly.entity_id
_entity_poly.type
_entity_poly.pdbx_seq_one_letter_code
_entity_poly.pdbx_strand_id
1 'polypeptide(L)'
;MKTQHAFRKLTTRTMIALCGLFLLASTAKSHGTSSTWSFLGNGNWSTGTNWNNLTSPSTAADSATMNALVLGYTVNYDTGATGNLGTLTMANASLTTMVLNLQKSLALTTGGSMAGTLLGGTTQIQLNGNTTFTLNTGSNFMIGANTNTVVGGTYILANSGYTGTGVQVNGNLTFETANTVSNILGLTINAPVSLGAGGAIKVDSEASGGTLAIIAGNFTSSASANTVAATSSNGNATAGALLFQGATVNIGAGTAFSGFSDGTSSLSNGTNGVYFNQTSTGTQTIALGAVTGFGLRNSSSGGTMTALVSTTATANSVANAVDTFTFSSTASGDNTILKLGSNMNFAGGTYTTPFFYSLQNNMTATVDLNGYTYDATAGNAATTFSPTGTTASTSSYVAITNSGTSSLAGGNGVFKAAAFNLGGGADVGVGSGVILQATATGGVNDLGNKDASATTTINSGSTFYYSGSGTATLKSTNNRAVGNVLVGNGTLASTLQLGSTVTVAGTLTPNANATLDLNGNSLVLTGAASLSGSGTYTNSSASSTASITFAAGATGGLAPGGTGTAGSLSFTAATQPLTIKLANSTTTIDLLSPALGAGTYDTINLSNTTLDLTGGAINLNFGAGTYNGSIQLFSLANGATITGSLGSLTSNLGGAEILSLSSTGLLTFAAVPEPSTVILMCGGLLFLGGVCRRARKLSASLL
;
A
#
# COMPACT_ATOMS: atom_id res chain seq x y z
N MET A 1 -44.19 5.15 86.24
CA MET A 1 -42.80 5.03 86.75
C MET A 1 -41.97 6.04 85.98
N LYS A 2 -41.54 7.13 86.64
CA LYS A 2 -40.13 7.36 87.06
C LYS A 2 -39.17 7.37 85.85
N THR A 3 -38.38 8.39 85.52
CA THR A 3 -38.06 9.71 86.10
C THR A 3 -37.07 10.38 85.14
N GLN A 4 -37.21 11.70 84.94
CA GLN A 4 -36.16 12.74 84.94
C GLN A 4 -34.92 12.63 84.03
N HIS A 5 -34.72 13.58 83.10
CA HIS A 5 -34.10 14.92 83.25
C HIS A 5 -32.57 14.90 83.34
N ALA A 6 -31.91 15.46 82.32
CA ALA A 6 -30.71 16.32 82.35
C ALA A 6 -30.08 16.33 80.93
N PHE A 7 -29.55 17.40 80.36
CA PHE A 7 -29.47 18.82 80.69
C PHE A 7 -29.07 19.50 79.36
N ARG A 8 -29.76 20.57 78.97
CA ARG A 8 -29.19 21.60 78.09
C ARG A 8 -28.03 22.24 78.83
N LYS A 9 -26.87 22.44 78.18
CA LYS A 9 -26.10 23.71 78.18
C LYS A 9 -24.73 23.51 77.53
N LEU A 10 -24.36 24.52 76.71
CA LEU A 10 -23.01 25.08 76.55
C LEU A 10 -21.94 24.18 75.89
N THR A 11 -21.12 24.64 74.94
CA THR A 11 -20.96 25.94 74.27
C THR A 11 -19.91 25.74 73.17
N THR A 12 -20.16 26.28 71.98
CA THR A 12 -19.22 27.19 71.28
C THR A 12 -17.72 26.84 71.27
N ARG A 13 -17.33 25.57 71.08
CA ARG A 13 -15.91 25.20 70.89
C ARG A 13 -15.61 24.34 69.67
N THR A 14 -16.62 23.79 69.00
CA THR A 14 -16.39 22.87 67.86
C THR A 14 -16.61 23.52 66.48
N MET A 15 -17.01 24.80 66.43
CA MET A 15 -17.13 25.57 65.17
C MET A 15 -16.00 26.60 64.95
N ILE A 16 -14.95 26.58 65.79
CA ILE A 16 -13.74 27.39 65.58
C ILE A 16 -12.58 26.54 65.01
N ALA A 17 -12.62 25.22 65.17
CA ALA A 17 -11.58 24.34 64.62
C ALA A 17 -11.71 24.05 63.12
N LEU A 18 -12.88 24.29 62.50
CA LEU A 18 -13.10 23.99 61.08
C LEU A 18 -12.89 25.20 60.15
N CYS A 19 -12.90 26.43 60.68
CA CYS A 19 -12.51 27.63 59.92
C CYS A 19 -11.03 28.03 60.13
N GLY A 20 -10.36 27.46 61.14
CA GLY A 20 -8.96 27.77 61.47
C GLY A 20 -7.90 26.92 60.77
N LEU A 21 -8.28 25.84 60.09
CA LEU A 21 -7.34 24.92 59.41
C LEU A 21 -7.27 25.09 57.89
N PHE A 22 -8.02 26.06 57.33
CA PHE A 22 -8.00 26.38 55.90
C PHE A 22 -7.14 27.61 55.53
N LEU A 23 -6.40 28.20 56.50
CA LEU A 23 -5.67 29.45 56.28
C LEU A 23 -4.12 29.39 56.34
N LEU A 24 -3.49 28.21 56.43
CA LEU A 24 -2.02 28.11 56.46
C LEU A 24 -1.42 27.00 55.56
N ALA A 25 -2.15 26.59 54.52
CA ALA A 25 -1.52 26.02 53.33
C ALA A 25 -1.60 27.05 52.19
N SER A 26 -1.17 28.30 52.45
CA SER A 26 -0.66 29.11 51.34
C SER A 26 0.54 28.33 50.84
N THR A 27 0.43 27.68 49.68
CA THR A 27 1.60 27.31 48.92
C THR A 27 2.40 28.60 48.79
N ALA A 28 3.53 28.68 49.49
CA ALA A 28 4.44 29.80 49.30
C ALA A 28 4.77 29.77 47.81
N LYS A 29 4.15 30.68 47.04
CA LYS A 29 4.52 30.91 45.65
C LYS A 29 5.97 31.32 45.75
N SER A 30 6.89 30.41 45.41
CA SER A 30 8.31 30.74 45.35
C SER A 30 8.39 31.93 44.39
N HIS A 31 8.81 33.08 44.91
CA HIS A 31 9.01 34.24 44.07
C HIS A 31 10.15 33.86 43.11
N GLY A 32 9.81 33.64 41.84
CA GLY A 32 10.79 33.37 40.81
C GLY A 32 11.77 34.53 40.75
N THR A 33 13.05 34.25 40.87
CA THR A 33 14.09 35.25 40.66
C THR A 33 14.29 35.44 39.16
N SER A 34 14.41 36.70 38.72
CA SER A 34 14.74 37.02 37.34
C SER A 34 16.13 37.63 37.30
N SER A 35 16.99 37.03 36.50
CA SER A 35 18.37 37.47 36.36
C SER A 35 18.64 37.78 34.89
N THR A 36 19.19 38.98 34.63
CA THR A 36 19.53 39.45 33.28
C THR A 36 21.02 39.73 33.21
N TRP A 37 21.68 39.27 32.15
CA TRP A 37 23.12 39.42 31.97
C TRP A 37 23.48 39.81 30.54
N SER A 38 24.52 40.62 30.40
CA SER A 38 25.10 40.99 29.11
C SER A 38 26.55 40.51 29.04
N PHE A 39 26.94 39.80 27.99
CA PHE A 39 28.29 39.22 27.84
C PHE A 39 29.03 39.77 26.61
N LEU A 40 30.36 39.87 26.73
CA LEU A 40 31.30 40.28 25.67
C LEU A 40 32.08 39.11 25.04
N GLY A 41 31.73 37.85 25.33
CA GLY A 41 32.40 36.65 24.84
C GLY A 41 31.72 35.38 25.36
N ASN A 42 32.18 34.17 24.98
CA ASN A 42 31.60 32.88 25.38
C ASN A 42 31.38 32.74 26.90
N GLY A 43 30.30 32.06 27.29
CA GLY A 43 29.89 31.88 28.68
C GLY A 43 29.74 30.40 29.06
N ASN A 44 30.00 30.08 30.33
CA ASN A 44 29.66 28.78 30.92
C ASN A 44 28.57 28.98 31.97
N TRP A 45 27.51 28.19 31.89
CA TRP A 45 26.51 27.96 32.91
C TRP A 45 26.97 26.82 33.82
N SER A 46 27.65 27.19 34.92
CA SER A 46 28.24 26.29 35.92
C SER A 46 28.06 26.82 37.34
N THR A 47 28.23 25.95 38.35
CA THR A 47 27.94 26.23 39.77
C THR A 47 28.92 27.14 40.52
N GLY A 48 29.77 27.95 39.89
CA GLY A 48 30.49 28.92 40.74
C GLY A 48 31.64 29.75 40.22
N THR A 49 32.08 29.65 38.96
CA THR A 49 33.23 30.47 38.51
C THR A 49 32.86 31.62 37.57
N ASN A 50 31.72 31.53 36.86
CA ASN A 50 31.22 32.60 35.99
C ASN A 50 29.78 33.05 36.35
N TRP A 51 29.17 32.43 37.38
CA TRP A 51 27.85 32.71 37.93
C TRP A 51 28.08 32.91 39.43
N ASN A 52 27.78 34.09 39.99
CA ASN A 52 27.90 34.21 41.45
C ASN A 52 26.78 33.40 42.11
N ASN A 53 27.11 32.67 43.17
CA ASN A 53 26.22 31.75 43.88
C ASN A 53 25.02 32.44 44.59
N LEU A 54 24.76 33.71 44.27
CA LEU A 54 23.71 34.55 44.85
C LEU A 54 22.57 34.86 43.85
N THR A 55 22.72 34.56 42.55
CA THR A 55 21.74 34.92 41.49
C THR A 55 21.46 33.82 40.47
N SER A 56 21.94 32.59 40.71
CA SER A 56 21.68 31.45 39.82
C SER A 56 20.21 31.03 39.93
N PRO A 57 19.48 30.93 38.81
CA PRO A 57 18.23 30.18 38.73
C PRO A 57 18.48 28.78 39.29
N SER A 58 17.74 28.39 40.31
CA SER A 58 17.85 27.07 40.97
C SER A 58 16.50 26.36 41.08
N THR A 59 15.41 27.07 40.79
CA THR A 59 14.04 26.59 40.92
C THR A 59 13.29 26.71 39.59
N ALA A 60 12.25 25.89 39.45
CA ALA A 60 11.33 25.90 38.31
C ALA A 60 10.55 27.23 38.13
N ALA A 61 10.66 28.16 39.08
CA ALA A 61 10.06 29.50 38.99
C ALA A 61 11.03 30.56 38.46
N ASP A 62 12.33 30.29 38.40
CA ASP A 62 13.33 31.28 38.05
C ASP A 62 13.41 31.53 36.54
N SER A 63 13.86 32.74 36.16
CA SER A 63 14.06 33.14 34.77
C SER A 63 15.48 33.63 34.51
N ALA A 64 16.02 33.26 33.36
CA ALA A 64 17.35 33.64 32.89
C ALA A 64 17.23 34.43 31.58
N THR A 65 17.75 35.66 31.54
CA THR A 65 17.83 36.48 30.32
C THR A 65 19.29 36.76 29.97
N MET A 66 19.73 36.31 28.79
CA MET A 66 21.09 36.52 28.29
C MET A 66 21.09 37.41 27.06
N ASN A 67 21.83 38.51 27.13
CA ASN A 67 22.03 39.45 26.03
C ASN A 67 23.48 39.34 25.53
N ALA A 68 23.67 38.81 24.32
CA ALA A 68 24.99 38.78 23.68
C ALA A 68 25.25 40.11 22.96
N LEU A 69 26.43 40.71 23.21
CA LEU A 69 26.84 41.99 22.60
C LEU A 69 27.96 41.83 21.55
N VAL A 70 28.43 40.61 21.28
CA VAL A 70 29.58 40.33 20.42
C VAL A 70 29.29 39.29 19.33
N LEU A 71 30.20 39.23 18.35
CA LEU A 71 30.14 38.32 17.21
C LEU A 71 30.46 36.86 17.63
N GLY A 72 29.50 35.94 17.49
CA GLY A 72 29.63 34.50 17.67
C GLY A 72 29.67 34.13 19.15
N TYR A 73 28.55 33.67 19.72
CA TYR A 73 28.44 33.44 21.15
C TYR A 73 27.95 32.03 21.48
N THR A 74 28.71 31.32 22.31
CA THR A 74 28.36 30.00 22.87
C THR A 74 28.13 30.09 24.37
N VAL A 75 27.01 29.54 24.85
CA VAL A 75 26.71 29.28 26.27
C VAL A 75 26.83 27.80 26.54
N ASN A 76 27.78 27.39 27.38
CA ASN A 76 27.89 25.98 27.80
C ASN A 76 26.98 25.70 29.00
N TYR A 77 25.93 24.89 28.85
CA TYR A 77 25.17 24.33 29.97
C TYR A 77 25.86 23.06 30.47
N ASP A 78 26.73 23.20 31.46
CA ASP A 78 27.68 22.16 31.84
C ASP A 78 27.24 21.28 33.02
N THR A 79 28.08 20.31 33.40
CA THR A 79 27.80 19.36 34.48
C THR A 79 27.59 20.04 35.84
N GLY A 80 28.15 21.25 36.01
CA GLY A 80 27.99 22.07 37.19
C GLY A 80 26.63 22.76 37.26
N ALA A 81 25.87 22.92 36.18
CA ALA A 81 24.54 23.53 36.25
C ALA A 81 23.57 22.68 37.10
N THR A 82 22.73 23.30 37.91
CA THR A 82 21.74 22.61 38.77
C THR A 82 20.33 23.16 38.56
N GLY A 83 19.33 22.28 38.50
CA GLY A 83 17.91 22.62 38.59
C GLY A 83 17.13 22.61 37.27
N ASN A 84 15.80 22.47 37.40
CA ASN A 84 14.84 22.78 36.35
C ASN A 84 14.76 24.30 36.20
N LEU A 85 14.64 24.80 34.96
CA LEU A 85 14.48 26.24 34.72
C LEU A 85 13.02 26.56 34.45
N GLY A 86 12.55 27.67 35.04
CA GLY A 86 11.29 28.27 34.64
C GLY A 86 11.38 28.78 33.20
N THR A 87 12.03 29.92 33.00
CA THR A 87 12.11 30.58 31.69
C THR A 87 13.56 30.85 31.26
N LEU A 88 13.88 30.58 29.99
CA LEU A 88 15.18 30.93 29.38
C LEU A 88 15.00 31.87 28.19
N THR A 89 15.53 33.08 28.25
CA THR A 89 15.55 34.02 27.14
C THR A 89 17.00 34.29 26.72
N MET A 90 17.35 34.02 25.47
CA MET A 90 18.62 34.42 24.88
C MET A 90 18.35 35.36 23.71
N ALA A 91 18.90 36.57 23.77
CA ALA A 91 18.83 37.56 22.72
C ALA A 91 20.24 37.93 22.27
N ASN A 92 20.49 37.95 20.96
CA ASN A 92 21.73 38.47 20.41
C ASN A 92 21.47 39.78 19.67
N ALA A 93 22.15 40.85 20.09
CA ALA A 93 22.10 42.18 19.46
C ALA A 93 23.11 42.35 18.30
N SER A 94 23.78 41.28 17.85
CA SER A 94 24.86 41.31 16.86
C SER A 94 24.72 40.24 15.75
N LEU A 95 25.46 40.41 14.65
CA LEU A 95 25.33 39.77 13.32
C LEU A 95 25.76 38.28 13.22
N THR A 96 25.58 37.44 14.24
CA THR A 96 26.28 36.12 14.28
C THR A 96 25.54 34.98 14.97
N THR A 97 26.10 33.78 14.81
CA THR A 97 25.70 32.51 15.43
C THR A 97 25.59 32.59 16.95
N MET A 98 24.46 32.12 17.48
CA MET A 98 24.18 31.93 18.90
C MET A 98 24.02 30.44 19.19
N VAL A 99 24.86 29.89 20.07
CA VAL A 99 24.86 28.46 20.42
C VAL A 99 24.55 28.28 21.91
N LEU A 100 23.51 27.51 22.24
CA LEU A 100 23.34 26.92 23.56
C LEU A 100 23.90 25.51 23.54
N ASN A 101 25.07 25.32 24.13
CA ASN A 101 25.82 24.07 24.13
C ASN A 101 25.53 23.24 25.39
N LEU A 102 24.65 22.25 25.29
CA LEU A 102 24.29 21.36 26.38
C LEU A 102 25.34 20.28 26.57
N GLN A 103 26.01 20.28 27.72
CA GLN A 103 26.87 19.18 28.21
C GLN A 103 26.19 18.44 29.38
N LYS A 104 25.04 18.94 29.85
CA LYS A 104 24.10 18.30 30.78
C LYS A 104 22.67 18.39 30.23
N SER A 105 21.82 17.43 30.57
CA SER A 105 20.40 17.48 30.20
C SER A 105 19.70 18.69 30.83
N LEU A 106 18.93 19.41 30.02
CA LEU A 106 18.20 20.61 30.40
C LEU A 106 16.69 20.38 30.29
N ALA A 107 15.95 20.71 31.34
CA ALA A 107 14.49 20.67 31.36
C ALA A 107 13.90 22.05 31.67
N LEU A 108 13.02 22.53 30.78
CA LEU A 108 12.28 23.80 30.94
C LEU A 108 10.86 23.51 31.45
N THR A 109 10.40 24.23 32.46
CA THR A 109 9.06 24.08 33.08
C THR A 109 8.07 25.18 32.70
N THR A 110 8.56 26.38 32.37
CA THR A 110 7.70 27.49 31.90
C THR A 110 7.97 27.78 30.42
N GLY A 111 9.22 27.67 29.95
CA GLY A 111 9.58 27.82 28.54
C GLY A 111 10.69 28.81 28.29
N GLY A 112 10.59 29.64 27.25
CA GLY A 112 11.63 30.60 26.89
C GLY A 112 11.71 30.95 25.41
N SER A 113 12.76 31.68 25.05
CA SER A 113 13.11 31.92 23.65
C SER A 113 14.61 32.03 23.43
N MET A 114 15.04 31.72 22.21
CA MET A 114 16.36 32.00 21.66
C MET A 114 16.15 32.76 20.37
N ALA A 115 16.47 34.05 20.36
CA ALA A 115 16.26 34.93 19.21
C ALA A 115 17.52 35.71 18.82
N GLY A 116 17.91 35.64 17.55
CA GLY A 116 18.84 36.60 16.94
C GLY A 116 18.08 37.86 16.47
N THR A 117 18.72 39.03 16.48
CA THR A 117 18.09 40.30 16.03
C THR A 117 18.67 40.90 14.76
N LEU A 118 19.70 40.29 14.14
CA LEU A 118 20.46 40.91 13.04
C LEU A 118 20.95 39.89 11.98
N LEU A 119 21.12 40.41 10.76
CA LEU A 119 21.38 39.72 9.48
C LEU A 119 22.45 38.61 9.54
N GLY A 120 22.09 37.38 9.14
CA GLY A 120 23.00 36.31 8.71
C GLY A 120 23.49 35.31 9.76
N GLY A 121 23.08 35.43 11.03
CA GLY A 121 23.46 34.50 12.10
C GLY A 121 22.60 33.23 12.18
N THR A 122 23.15 32.14 12.75
CA THR A 122 22.41 30.90 13.04
C THR A 122 22.03 30.82 14.53
N THR A 123 20.83 30.34 14.86
CA THR A 123 20.45 30.05 16.25
C THR A 123 20.48 28.54 16.46
N GLN A 124 21.29 28.06 17.40
CA GLN A 124 21.57 26.64 17.58
C GLN A 124 21.45 26.20 19.04
N ILE A 125 20.82 25.05 19.28
CA ILE A 125 21.05 24.24 20.48
C ILE A 125 21.96 23.08 20.08
N GLN A 126 23.08 22.91 20.76
CA GLN A 126 24.00 21.81 20.55
C GLN A 126 23.90 20.80 21.70
N LEU A 127 23.67 19.53 21.37
CA LEU A 127 23.59 18.42 22.34
C LEU A 127 24.91 17.65 22.31
N ASN A 128 25.64 17.61 23.43
CA ASN A 128 26.88 16.85 23.57
C ASN A 128 26.71 15.64 24.48
N GLY A 129 27.35 14.51 24.16
CA GLY A 129 27.26 13.32 25.01
C GLY A 129 25.84 12.76 25.06
N ASN A 130 25.36 12.33 26.23
CA ASN A 130 24.02 11.75 26.41
C ASN A 130 23.01 12.77 26.99
N THR A 131 23.03 14.02 26.49
CA THR A 131 22.20 15.11 27.03
C THR A 131 20.84 15.22 26.37
N THR A 132 19.80 15.51 27.15
CA THR A 132 18.44 15.73 26.66
C THR A 132 18.06 17.20 26.76
N PHE A 133 17.37 17.73 25.75
CA PHE A 133 16.63 18.98 25.86
C PHE A 133 15.14 18.68 26.02
N THR A 134 14.55 19.01 27.17
CA THR A 134 13.17 18.67 27.52
C THR A 134 12.32 19.94 27.71
N LEU A 135 11.20 20.02 27.01
CA LEU A 135 10.11 20.96 27.28
C LEU A 135 9.00 20.23 28.02
N ASN A 136 8.71 20.65 29.25
CA ASN A 136 7.63 20.04 30.02
C ASN A 136 6.24 20.50 29.55
N THR A 137 5.21 19.80 30.04
CA THR A 137 3.82 20.13 29.73
C THR A 137 3.49 21.56 30.12
N GLY A 138 2.86 22.30 29.21
CA GLY A 138 2.52 23.71 29.39
C GLY A 138 3.67 24.69 29.13
N SER A 139 4.89 24.21 28.89
CA SER A 139 6.02 25.07 28.52
C SER A 139 5.95 25.51 27.06
N ASN A 140 6.45 26.70 26.73
CA ASN A 140 6.58 27.20 25.36
C ASN A 140 8.00 27.67 25.10
N PHE A 141 8.71 27.08 24.13
CA PHE A 141 10.05 27.52 23.78
C PHE A 141 10.13 27.90 22.30
N MET A 142 10.62 29.11 22.03
CA MET A 142 10.75 29.64 20.67
C MET A 142 12.22 29.72 20.26
N ILE A 143 12.56 29.24 19.08
CA ILE A 143 13.89 29.36 18.49
C ILE A 143 13.74 30.08 17.16
N GLY A 144 14.32 31.26 17.00
CA GLY A 144 14.13 32.01 15.77
C GLY A 144 14.88 33.33 15.73
N ALA A 145 14.31 34.30 15.04
CA ALA A 145 14.80 35.67 15.03
C ALA A 145 13.65 36.65 15.13
N ASN A 146 13.85 37.71 15.89
CA ASN A 146 12.81 38.66 16.26
C ASN A 146 12.70 39.85 15.28
N THR A 147 13.27 39.74 14.06
CA THR A 147 13.42 40.86 13.12
C THR A 147 13.34 40.45 11.65
N ASN A 148 12.70 41.32 10.84
CA ASN A 148 12.43 41.24 9.39
C ASN A 148 13.64 41.12 8.42
N THR A 149 14.84 40.76 8.90
CA THR A 149 16.06 40.86 8.09
C THR A 149 16.97 39.65 8.28
N VAL A 150 16.93 38.75 7.28
CA VAL A 150 17.83 37.62 6.95
C VAL A 150 18.39 36.84 8.14
N VAL A 151 17.91 35.61 8.35
CA VAL A 151 18.48 34.70 9.36
C VAL A 151 19.14 33.53 8.65
N GLY A 152 20.29 33.08 9.14
CA GLY A 152 20.81 31.75 8.84
C GLY A 152 19.89 30.66 9.41
N GLY A 153 20.18 29.38 9.15
CA GLY A 153 19.29 28.31 9.63
C GLY A 153 19.12 28.25 11.16
N THR A 154 17.99 27.69 11.60
CA THR A 154 17.70 27.35 12.99
C THR A 154 17.94 25.86 13.22
N TYR A 155 18.74 25.53 14.25
CA TYR A 155 19.26 24.18 14.43
C TYR A 155 19.10 23.65 15.85
N ILE A 156 18.81 22.36 15.96
CA ILE A 156 19.13 21.56 17.14
C ILE A 156 20.03 20.42 16.67
N LEU A 157 21.32 20.46 17.01
CA LEU A 157 22.33 19.53 16.51
C LEU A 157 22.84 18.64 17.62
N ALA A 158 22.80 17.33 17.42
CA ALA A 158 23.61 16.40 18.19
C ALA A 158 24.99 16.17 17.55
N ASN A 159 26.01 15.96 18.37
CA ASN A 159 27.35 15.62 17.87
C ASN A 159 27.38 14.24 17.20
N SER A 160 28.39 14.03 16.35
CA SER A 160 28.67 12.70 15.79
C SER A 160 28.82 11.64 16.89
N GLY A 161 28.19 10.49 16.71
CA GLY A 161 28.19 9.40 17.69
C GLY A 161 27.25 9.58 18.88
N TYR A 162 26.31 10.55 18.84
CA TYR A 162 25.34 10.79 19.89
C TYR A 162 24.41 9.60 20.14
N THR A 163 24.27 9.20 21.42
CA THR A 163 23.42 8.08 21.87
C THR A 163 22.35 8.47 22.90
N GLY A 164 22.18 9.77 23.19
CA GLY A 164 21.20 10.25 24.16
C GLY A 164 19.76 10.24 23.65
N THR A 165 18.81 10.66 24.49
CA THR A 165 17.36 10.68 24.15
C THR A 165 16.94 11.88 23.29
N GLY A 166 17.77 12.90 23.19
CA GLY A 166 17.65 13.98 22.20
C GLY A 166 16.75 15.09 22.67
N VAL A 167 15.71 15.39 21.88
CA VAL A 167 14.74 16.44 22.14
C VAL A 167 13.42 15.81 22.61
N GLN A 168 12.96 16.17 23.79
CA GLN A 168 11.66 15.75 24.33
C GLN A 168 10.71 16.94 24.40
N VAL A 169 9.59 16.86 23.69
CA VAL A 169 8.60 17.94 23.58
C VAL A 169 7.29 17.47 24.20
N ASN A 170 7.02 17.89 25.44
CA ASN A 170 5.72 17.72 26.11
C ASN A 170 4.92 19.04 26.16
N GLY A 171 5.55 20.16 25.79
CA GLY A 171 4.94 21.49 25.63
C GLY A 171 4.94 21.93 24.16
N ASN A 172 5.13 23.23 23.89
CA ASN A 172 5.25 23.76 22.53
C ASN A 172 6.70 24.15 22.21
N LEU A 173 7.26 23.60 21.14
CA LEU A 173 8.50 24.04 20.53
C LEU A 173 8.18 24.77 19.23
N THR A 174 8.43 26.08 19.18
CA THR A 174 8.20 26.90 17.99
C THR A 174 9.54 27.26 17.35
N PHE A 175 9.63 27.07 16.04
CA PHE A 175 10.71 27.59 15.22
C PHE A 175 10.17 28.75 14.40
N GLU A 176 10.79 29.91 14.50
CA GLU A 176 10.40 31.11 13.78
C GLU A 176 11.48 31.45 12.76
N THR A 177 11.07 31.62 11.50
CA THR A 177 11.98 31.96 10.39
C THR A 177 11.63 33.34 9.86
N ALA A 178 12.65 34.19 9.63
CA ALA A 178 12.42 35.56 9.18
C ALA A 178 12.06 35.65 7.70
N ASN A 179 11.36 36.73 7.36
CA ASN A 179 10.95 37.10 6.00
C ASN A 179 12.16 37.26 5.04
N THR A 180 12.41 36.26 4.18
CA THR A 180 13.39 36.40 3.09
C THR A 180 12.85 35.91 1.75
N VAL A 181 13.40 36.48 0.67
CA VAL A 181 12.82 36.48 -0.68
C VAL A 181 13.36 35.38 -1.59
N SER A 182 14.29 34.49 -1.17
CA SER A 182 14.88 33.60 -2.19
C SER A 182 15.58 32.29 -1.83
N ASN A 183 15.77 31.85 -0.57
CA ASN A 183 16.45 30.57 -0.34
C ASN A 183 15.77 29.76 0.76
N ILE A 184 15.70 28.44 0.55
CA ILE A 184 15.16 27.44 1.48
C ILE A 184 15.98 27.50 2.78
N LEU A 185 15.57 28.31 3.75
CA LEU A 185 16.17 28.38 5.07
C LEU A 185 15.52 27.29 5.92
N GLY A 186 16.23 26.17 6.04
CA GLY A 186 15.70 24.96 6.66
C GLY A 186 15.83 24.96 8.18
N LEU A 187 14.73 24.65 8.89
CA LEU A 187 14.80 24.14 10.25
C LEU A 187 15.43 22.74 10.21
N THR A 188 16.46 22.47 11.01
CA THR A 188 17.00 21.11 11.15
C THR A 188 17.16 20.67 12.60
N ILE A 189 16.52 19.55 12.95
CA ILE A 189 16.77 18.81 14.20
C ILE A 189 17.56 17.55 13.84
N ASN A 190 18.86 17.57 14.11
CA ASN A 190 19.75 16.40 13.97
C ASN A 190 19.96 15.72 15.32
N ALA A 191 18.87 15.26 15.92
CA ALA A 191 18.84 14.49 17.17
C ALA A 191 17.56 13.66 17.21
N PRO A 192 17.49 12.56 17.98
CA PRO A 192 16.23 11.89 18.25
C PRO A 192 15.20 12.87 18.82
N VAL A 193 13.95 12.78 18.37
CA VAL A 193 12.84 13.64 18.79
C VAL A 193 11.72 12.77 19.35
N SER A 194 11.22 13.12 20.52
CA SER A 194 10.08 12.48 21.17
C SER A 194 9.01 13.52 21.52
N LEU A 195 7.82 13.43 20.94
CA LEU A 195 6.65 14.21 21.36
C LEU A 195 5.84 13.41 22.38
N GLY A 196 5.84 13.86 23.63
CA GLY A 196 4.93 13.33 24.64
C GLY A 196 3.53 13.93 24.52
N ALA A 197 2.61 13.48 25.38
CA ALA A 197 1.20 13.85 25.29
C ALA A 197 0.98 15.36 25.35
N GLY A 198 0.25 15.91 24.36
CA GLY A 198 0.00 17.35 24.24
C GLY A 198 1.17 18.14 23.67
N GLY A 199 2.28 17.48 23.32
CA GLY A 199 3.45 18.09 22.74
C GLY A 199 3.19 18.63 21.33
N ALA A 200 3.77 19.79 21.03
CA ALA A 200 3.66 20.41 19.71
C ALA A 200 4.99 20.93 19.18
N ILE A 201 5.25 20.68 17.90
CA ILE A 201 6.29 21.35 17.12
C ILE A 201 5.60 22.28 16.13
N LYS A 202 5.96 23.56 16.16
CA LYS A 202 5.41 24.58 15.27
C LYS A 202 6.52 25.21 14.47
N VAL A 203 6.30 25.39 13.17
CA VAL A 203 7.20 26.09 12.27
C VAL A 203 6.47 27.32 11.76
N ASP A 204 6.86 28.49 12.23
CA ASP A 204 6.29 29.75 11.78
C ASP A 204 7.19 30.36 10.68
N SER A 205 6.61 30.54 9.50
CA SER A 205 7.27 31.01 8.31
C SER A 205 6.80 32.41 7.96
N GLU A 206 7.66 33.41 8.11
CA GLU A 206 7.39 34.77 7.65
C GLU A 206 7.80 35.01 6.19
N ALA A 207 8.49 34.05 5.58
CA ALA A 207 9.01 34.14 4.22
C ALA A 207 7.93 33.91 3.14
N SER A 208 8.10 34.57 1.99
CA SER A 208 7.28 34.35 0.79
C SER A 208 7.65 33.08 0.01
N GLY A 209 8.74 32.40 0.39
CA GLY A 209 9.15 31.10 -0.15
C GLY A 209 8.94 29.99 0.88
N GLY A 210 8.66 28.76 0.44
CA GLY A 210 8.37 27.64 1.34
C GLY A 210 9.45 27.34 2.36
N THR A 211 9.05 27.14 3.63
CA THR A 211 9.94 26.71 4.71
C THR A 211 10.13 25.19 4.77
N LEU A 212 11.36 24.71 4.63
CA LEU A 212 11.71 23.30 4.78
C LEU A 212 12.01 22.96 6.25
N ALA A 213 11.31 21.99 6.83
CA ALA A 213 11.61 21.45 8.15
C ALA A 213 12.22 20.06 8.01
N ILE A 214 13.34 19.80 8.69
CA ILE A 214 14.05 18.52 8.67
C ILE A 214 14.18 17.98 10.08
N ILE A 215 13.71 16.76 10.29
CA ILE A 215 13.99 15.97 11.49
C ILE A 215 14.85 14.79 11.03
N ALA A 216 16.17 14.93 11.23
CA ALA A 216 17.16 13.98 10.75
C ALA A 216 17.41 12.82 11.72
N GLY A 217 17.14 13.01 13.01
CA GLY A 217 17.14 11.91 13.98
C GLY A 217 15.85 11.10 13.97
N ASN A 218 15.84 10.00 14.74
CA ASN A 218 14.63 9.19 14.93
C ASN A 218 13.50 10.04 15.51
N PHE A 219 12.28 9.82 15.03
CA PHE A 219 11.11 10.56 15.51
C PHE A 219 10.14 9.60 16.19
N THR A 220 9.60 9.98 17.34
CA THR A 220 8.52 9.25 18.01
C THR A 220 7.50 10.25 18.55
N SER A 221 6.22 9.99 18.35
CA SER A 221 5.16 10.73 19.01
C SER A 221 4.23 9.79 19.76
N SER A 222 3.69 10.27 20.88
CA SER A 222 2.77 9.51 21.72
C SER A 222 1.43 9.22 21.01
N ALA A 223 0.66 8.26 21.51
CA ALA A 223 -0.69 8.00 20.99
C ALA A 223 -1.70 9.11 21.32
N SER A 224 -1.35 10.04 22.21
CA SER A 224 -2.19 11.18 22.60
C SER A 224 -2.18 12.30 21.56
N ALA A 225 -3.04 13.31 21.75
CA ALA A 225 -3.12 14.47 20.88
C ALA A 225 -1.76 15.20 20.84
N ASN A 226 -1.07 15.15 19.71
CA ASN A 226 0.17 15.90 19.44
C ASN A 226 -0.03 16.73 18.17
N THR A 227 0.78 17.77 17.98
CA THR A 227 0.67 18.60 16.77
C THR A 227 2.03 18.89 16.17
N VAL A 228 2.16 18.67 14.86
CA VAL A 228 3.29 19.17 14.07
C VAL A 228 2.71 20.07 13.01
N ALA A 229 2.94 21.38 13.12
CA ALA A 229 2.28 22.36 12.26
C ALA A 229 3.28 23.31 11.63
N ALA A 230 3.00 23.73 10.40
CA ALA A 230 3.56 24.94 9.84
C ALA A 230 2.49 26.03 9.77
N THR A 231 2.87 27.25 10.10
CA THR A 231 2.01 28.43 10.02
C THR A 231 2.77 29.55 9.31
N SER A 232 2.03 30.57 8.86
CA SER A 232 2.61 31.83 8.42
C SER A 232 1.90 32.95 9.17
N SER A 233 2.57 33.54 10.16
CA SER A 233 2.13 34.74 10.88
C SER A 233 1.83 35.94 9.97
N ASN A 234 2.49 36.05 8.82
CA ASN A 234 2.32 37.15 7.84
C ASN A 234 1.22 36.94 6.78
N GLY A 235 0.44 35.86 6.88
CA GLY A 235 -0.64 35.55 5.93
C GLY A 235 -0.21 35.12 4.52
N ASN A 236 1.09 34.99 4.23
CA ASN A 236 1.62 34.46 2.96
C ASN A 236 1.66 32.93 3.02
N ALA A 237 0.64 32.28 2.45
CA ALA A 237 0.29 30.88 2.70
C ALA A 237 1.13 29.81 1.97
N THR A 238 2.45 29.98 1.80
CA THR A 238 3.33 28.89 1.31
C THR A 238 4.20 28.37 2.43
N ALA A 239 3.63 27.63 3.37
CA ALA A 239 4.42 26.91 4.35
C ALA A 239 5.09 25.71 3.66
N GLY A 240 6.39 25.45 3.80
CA GLY A 240 7.08 24.43 2.98
C GLY A 240 6.90 22.99 3.49
N ALA A 241 7.83 22.09 3.15
CA ALA A 241 7.71 20.66 3.42
C ALA A 241 8.34 20.22 4.76
N LEU A 242 7.83 19.13 5.35
CA LEU A 242 8.47 18.44 6.49
C LEU A 242 9.16 17.17 6.01
N LEU A 243 10.42 16.96 6.37
CA LEU A 243 11.24 15.80 6.00
C LEU A 243 11.66 15.02 7.26
N PHE A 244 11.25 13.76 7.35
CA PHE A 244 11.75 12.80 8.33
C PHE A 244 12.87 11.95 7.72
N GLN A 245 14.10 12.08 8.22
CA GLN A 245 15.26 11.33 7.71
C GLN A 245 15.81 10.28 8.68
N GLY A 246 15.32 10.26 9.92
CA GLY A 246 15.72 9.26 10.91
C GLY A 246 15.40 7.84 10.46
N ALA A 247 16.22 6.87 10.87
CA ALA A 247 16.04 5.46 10.52
C ALA A 247 14.72 4.88 11.08
N THR A 248 14.22 5.42 12.19
CA THR A 248 12.94 5.04 12.78
C THR A 248 12.05 6.26 12.95
N VAL A 249 10.82 6.17 12.43
CA VAL A 249 9.79 7.19 12.56
C VAL A 249 8.51 6.53 13.07
N ASN A 250 8.12 6.83 14.30
CA ASN A 250 6.92 6.30 14.92
C ASN A 250 5.94 7.43 15.22
N ILE A 251 4.87 7.50 14.44
CA ILE A 251 3.83 8.51 14.57
C ILE A 251 2.67 7.88 15.34
N GLY A 252 2.42 8.34 16.55
CA GLY A 252 1.28 7.91 17.33
C GLY A 252 -0.05 8.40 16.77
N ALA A 253 -1.12 7.62 16.99
CA ALA A 253 -2.45 7.82 16.41
C ALA A 253 -3.09 9.21 16.63
N GLY A 254 -2.76 9.91 17.72
CA GLY A 254 -3.27 11.26 18.01
C GLY A 254 -2.44 12.40 17.41
N THR A 255 -1.44 12.14 16.58
CA THR A 255 -0.56 13.17 16.03
C THR A 255 -1.17 13.81 14.79
N ALA A 256 -1.48 15.10 14.84
CA ALA A 256 -1.99 15.86 13.70
C ALA A 256 -0.85 16.62 13.00
N PHE A 257 -0.86 16.59 11.66
CA PHE A 257 0.00 17.41 10.82
C PHE A 257 -0.84 18.50 10.14
N SER A 258 -0.36 19.74 10.12
CA SER A 258 -1.10 20.83 9.46
C SER A 258 -0.18 21.89 8.85
N GLY A 259 -0.69 22.55 7.82
CA GLY A 259 -0.09 23.74 7.23
C GLY A 259 1.17 23.53 6.38
N PHE A 260 1.79 22.35 6.32
CA PHE A 260 2.86 22.08 5.36
C PHE A 260 2.33 22.04 3.92
N SER A 261 2.95 22.78 3.01
CA SER A 261 2.70 22.85 1.56
C SER A 261 4.04 22.63 0.82
N ASP A 262 4.10 22.21 -0.44
CA ASP A 262 5.41 21.76 -1.00
C ASP A 262 6.46 22.88 -1.20
N GLY A 263 6.05 24.14 -1.09
CA GLY A 263 7.00 25.22 -1.03
C GLY A 263 7.82 25.48 -2.30
N THR A 264 7.42 25.07 -3.51
CA THR A 264 7.97 25.70 -4.74
C THR A 264 7.04 25.73 -5.96
N SER A 265 6.94 26.90 -6.57
CA SER A 265 6.72 27.12 -8.01
C SER A 265 7.90 26.62 -8.88
N SER A 266 8.64 25.58 -8.46
CA SER A 266 9.79 25.03 -9.20
C SER A 266 10.02 23.52 -9.07
N LEU A 267 9.27 22.78 -8.27
CA LEU A 267 9.16 21.31 -8.35
C LEU A 267 7.88 20.96 -9.08
N SER A 268 7.96 20.87 -10.41
CA SER A 268 6.83 20.70 -11.31
C SER A 268 6.18 19.31 -11.23
N ASN A 269 5.36 19.05 -10.20
CA ASN A 269 4.08 18.32 -10.29
C ASN A 269 3.49 18.14 -8.89
N GLY A 270 2.40 18.86 -8.62
CA GLY A 270 1.89 19.12 -7.30
C GLY A 270 1.44 17.89 -6.51
N THR A 271 1.95 17.76 -5.30
CA THR A 271 1.22 17.26 -4.12
C THR A 271 1.91 17.77 -2.86
N ASN A 272 1.18 18.52 -2.03
CA ASN A 272 1.58 19.00 -0.69
C ASN A 272 2.03 17.83 0.21
N GLY A 273 3.03 17.96 1.11
CA GLY A 273 3.22 16.83 2.05
C GLY A 273 4.33 16.84 3.11
N VAL A 274 4.09 15.95 4.08
CA VAL A 274 5.08 15.38 5.00
C VAL A 274 5.82 14.25 4.25
N TYR A 275 7.15 14.24 4.24
CA TYR A 275 7.93 13.24 3.51
C TYR A 275 8.80 12.42 4.44
N PHE A 276 8.80 11.11 4.22
CA PHE A 276 9.83 10.21 4.74
C PHE A 276 10.98 10.20 3.74
N ASN A 277 12.04 10.91 4.06
CA ASN A 277 13.16 11.17 3.17
C ASN A 277 14.40 10.40 3.61
N GLN A 278 14.71 9.33 2.89
CA GLN A 278 15.94 8.59 3.13
C GLN A 278 17.07 9.19 2.29
N THR A 279 18.18 9.48 2.97
CA THR A 279 19.39 10.09 2.37
C THR A 279 20.51 9.07 2.17
N SER A 280 20.31 7.83 2.59
CA SER A 280 21.26 6.72 2.46
C SER A 280 20.53 5.41 2.16
N THR A 281 21.26 4.45 1.59
CA THR A 281 20.73 3.11 1.30
C THR A 281 20.41 2.36 2.58
N GLY A 282 19.31 1.61 2.62
CA GLY A 282 18.94 0.81 3.78
C GLY A 282 17.43 0.75 3.98
N THR A 283 17.04 0.49 5.23
CA THR A 283 15.64 0.41 5.63
C THR A 283 15.31 1.52 6.63
N GLN A 284 14.30 2.33 6.31
CA GLN A 284 13.64 3.21 7.26
C GLN A 284 12.37 2.53 7.77
N THR A 285 12.24 2.38 9.08
CA THR A 285 11.05 1.82 9.73
C THR A 285 10.08 2.94 10.06
N ILE A 286 8.88 2.86 9.50
CA ILE A 286 7.84 3.88 9.63
C ILE A 286 6.61 3.22 10.25
N ALA A 287 6.16 3.74 11.38
CA ALA A 287 4.95 3.31 12.06
C ALA A 287 3.95 4.47 12.03
N LEU A 288 2.84 4.27 11.32
CA LEU A 288 1.84 5.30 11.03
C LEU A 288 0.61 5.14 11.92
N GLY A 289 0.33 6.17 12.72
CA GLY A 289 -0.96 6.34 13.39
C GLY A 289 -2.00 6.86 12.42
N ALA A 290 -2.57 8.04 12.70
CA ALA A 290 -3.36 8.79 11.75
C ALA A 290 -2.46 9.88 11.13
N VAL A 291 -2.12 9.74 9.85
CA VAL A 291 -1.34 10.77 9.13
C VAL A 291 -2.10 11.18 7.88
N THR A 292 -2.33 12.48 7.76
CA THR A 292 -2.91 13.11 6.58
C THR A 292 -1.78 13.49 5.61
N GLY A 293 -1.66 12.80 4.48
CA GLY A 293 -0.85 13.20 3.32
C GLY A 293 0.65 13.04 3.55
N PHE A 294 1.21 11.91 3.11
CA PHE A 294 2.67 11.71 3.17
C PHE A 294 3.25 11.14 1.88
N GLY A 295 4.52 11.48 1.61
CA GLY A 295 5.29 10.96 0.48
C GLY A 295 6.54 10.18 0.94
N LEU A 296 7.07 9.35 0.05
CA LEU A 296 8.35 8.67 0.22
C LEU A 296 9.37 9.31 -0.74
N ARG A 297 10.45 9.86 -0.19
CA ARG A 297 11.50 10.51 -0.98
C ARG A 297 12.81 9.76 -0.86
N ASN A 298 13.39 9.45 -2.01
CA ASN A 298 14.75 8.98 -2.17
C ASN A 298 15.63 10.18 -2.52
N SER A 299 16.54 10.52 -1.62
CA SER A 299 17.59 11.50 -1.90
C SER A 299 18.97 10.85 -1.87
N SER A 300 19.05 9.52 -1.83
CA SER A 300 20.29 8.78 -1.97
C SER A 300 20.70 8.73 -3.45
N SER A 301 21.98 8.44 -3.72
CA SER A 301 22.46 8.26 -5.09
C SER A 301 22.86 6.79 -5.31
N GLY A 302 22.24 6.15 -6.29
CA GLY A 302 22.66 4.85 -6.84
C GLY A 302 22.35 3.63 -5.99
N GLY A 303 21.26 3.64 -5.21
CA GLY A 303 20.97 2.52 -4.30
C GLY A 303 19.49 2.22 -4.04
N THR A 304 19.26 1.03 -3.49
CA THR A 304 17.93 0.56 -3.09
C THR A 304 17.61 1.07 -1.69
N MET A 305 16.45 1.71 -1.55
CA MET A 305 15.89 2.08 -0.25
C MET A 305 14.62 1.30 0.03
N THR A 306 14.44 0.92 1.29
CA THR A 306 13.23 0.28 1.77
C THR A 306 12.56 1.15 2.82
N ALA A 307 11.31 1.55 2.59
CA ALA A 307 10.43 2.10 3.60
C ALA A 307 9.60 0.94 4.15
N LEU A 308 9.93 0.44 5.34
CA LEU A 308 9.14 -0.58 6.04
C LEU A 308 8.00 0.12 6.79
N VAL A 309 6.80 0.14 6.22
CA VAL A 309 5.65 0.89 6.71
C VAL A 309 4.67 -0.02 7.42
N SER A 310 4.32 0.32 8.66
CA SER A 310 3.33 -0.37 9.48
C SER A 310 2.29 0.63 10.02
N THR A 311 1.14 0.15 10.47
CA THR A 311 0.10 0.99 11.09
C THR A 311 0.06 0.75 12.60
N THR A 312 0.02 1.82 13.40
CA THR A 312 -0.27 1.79 14.84
C THR A 312 -1.72 2.12 15.16
N ALA A 313 -2.49 2.54 14.14
CA ALA A 313 -3.90 2.88 14.28
C ALA A 313 -4.77 1.64 14.56
N THR A 314 -5.81 1.81 15.38
CA THR A 314 -6.85 0.80 15.60
C THR A 314 -7.51 0.43 14.27
N ALA A 315 -7.75 -0.87 14.06
CA ALA A 315 -8.27 -1.45 12.81
C ALA A 315 -7.35 -1.32 11.57
N ASN A 316 -6.06 -1.02 11.77
CA ASN A 316 -5.09 -0.77 10.69
C ASN A 316 -5.53 0.35 9.72
N SER A 317 -6.45 1.22 10.18
CA SER A 317 -7.04 2.27 9.36
C SER A 317 -6.16 3.52 9.44
N VAL A 318 -5.55 3.88 8.32
CA VAL A 318 -4.94 5.21 8.12
C VAL A 318 -6.08 6.14 7.71
N ALA A 319 -6.98 6.42 8.65
CA ALA A 319 -8.18 7.21 8.38
C ALA A 319 -7.80 8.66 8.07
N ASN A 320 -8.36 9.18 6.98
CA ASN A 320 -8.22 10.53 6.43
C ASN A 320 -6.84 10.88 5.85
N ALA A 321 -6.81 10.96 4.50
CA ALA A 321 -5.98 11.87 3.70
C ALA A 321 -4.62 11.42 3.15
N VAL A 322 -4.40 10.16 2.79
CA VAL A 322 -3.32 9.87 1.81
C VAL A 322 -3.87 10.01 0.39
N ASP A 323 -3.80 11.21 -0.19
CA ASP A 323 -4.25 11.45 -1.57
C ASP A 323 -3.26 10.89 -2.61
N THR A 324 -1.96 10.79 -2.30
CA THR A 324 -0.93 10.37 -3.28
C THR A 324 0.31 9.82 -2.58
N PHE A 325 0.76 8.63 -2.98
CA PHE A 325 2.10 8.15 -2.65
C PHE A 325 3.08 8.63 -3.72
N THR A 326 3.80 9.70 -3.42
CA THR A 326 4.87 10.16 -4.32
C THR A 326 6.13 9.37 -4.05
N PHE A 327 6.69 8.75 -5.09
CA PHE A 327 8.04 8.20 -5.11
C PHE A 327 8.90 9.16 -5.91
N SER A 328 9.83 9.82 -5.24
CA SER A 328 10.77 10.73 -5.91
C SER A 328 12.19 10.22 -5.70
N SER A 329 13.03 10.35 -6.73
CA SER A 329 14.48 10.23 -6.60
C SER A 329 15.18 11.49 -7.10
N THR A 330 16.31 11.86 -6.51
CA THR A 330 17.24 12.86 -7.03
C THR A 330 18.18 12.32 -8.12
N ALA A 331 18.24 11.01 -8.35
CA ALA A 331 19.12 10.36 -9.32
C ALA A 331 18.40 9.29 -10.17
N SER A 332 18.86 9.10 -11.41
CA SER A 332 18.33 8.04 -12.28
C SER A 332 18.84 6.65 -11.90
N GLY A 333 17.99 5.63 -12.01
CA GLY A 333 18.35 4.24 -11.73
C GLY A 333 18.19 3.81 -10.28
N ASP A 334 17.67 4.68 -9.41
CA ASP A 334 17.37 4.33 -8.04
C ASP A 334 16.14 3.42 -7.92
N ASN A 335 16.14 2.62 -6.85
CA ASN A 335 15.04 1.74 -6.50
C ASN A 335 14.46 2.13 -5.14
N THR A 336 13.15 2.37 -5.10
CA THR A 336 12.44 2.67 -3.85
C THR A 336 11.41 1.59 -3.59
N ILE A 337 11.53 0.91 -2.44
CA ILE A 337 10.64 -0.17 -2.01
C ILE A 337 9.75 0.34 -0.87
N LEU A 338 8.44 0.41 -1.09
CA LEU A 338 7.45 0.47 -0.03
C LEU A 338 7.17 -0.98 0.42
N LYS A 339 7.65 -1.37 1.59
CA LYS A 339 7.44 -2.70 2.17
C LYS A 339 6.45 -2.63 3.32
N LEU A 340 5.45 -3.50 3.33
CA LEU A 340 4.46 -3.53 4.41
C LEU A 340 5.00 -4.29 5.63
N GLY A 341 4.88 -3.68 6.81
CA GLY A 341 5.11 -4.28 8.13
C GLY A 341 3.82 -4.73 8.82
N SER A 342 2.66 -4.33 8.30
CA SER A 342 1.33 -4.75 8.74
C SER A 342 0.32 -4.57 7.61
N ASN A 343 -0.92 -5.03 7.79
CA ASN A 343 -2.01 -4.61 6.92
C ASN A 343 -2.14 -3.08 6.96
N MET A 344 -2.47 -2.46 5.83
CA MET A 344 -2.76 -1.03 5.71
C MET A 344 -4.14 -0.85 5.09
N ASN A 345 -5.02 -0.14 5.78
CA ASN A 345 -6.38 0.13 5.32
C ASN A 345 -6.61 1.63 5.15
N PHE A 346 -6.87 2.07 3.93
CA PHE A 346 -7.16 3.47 3.60
C PHE A 346 -8.67 3.77 3.58
N ALA A 347 -9.52 2.83 4.04
CA ALA A 347 -10.97 2.96 4.08
C ALA A 347 -11.41 4.15 4.97
N GLY A 348 -11.88 5.23 4.36
CA GLY A 348 -12.50 6.36 5.09
C GLY A 348 -12.47 7.71 4.40
N GLY A 349 -11.59 7.95 3.42
CA GLY A 349 -11.55 9.19 2.66
C GLY A 349 -12.40 9.15 1.39
N THR A 350 -13.18 10.19 1.10
CA THR A 350 -13.67 10.46 -0.25
C THR A 350 -12.48 10.91 -1.11
N TYR A 351 -11.73 9.96 -1.65
CA TYR A 351 -10.64 10.28 -2.57
C TYR A 351 -11.26 10.72 -3.90
N THR A 352 -11.08 11.98 -4.26
CA THR A 352 -11.53 12.53 -5.56
C THR A 352 -10.57 12.16 -6.69
N THR A 353 -9.39 11.65 -6.34
CA THR A 353 -8.35 11.24 -7.28
C THR A 353 -7.92 9.79 -7.02
N PRO A 354 -7.57 9.03 -8.08
CA PRO A 354 -7.06 7.68 -7.92
C PRO A 354 -5.73 7.71 -7.14
N PHE A 355 -5.41 6.64 -6.41
CA PHE A 355 -4.08 6.47 -5.81
C PHE A 355 -3.02 6.64 -6.90
N PHE A 356 -2.31 7.77 -6.88
CA PHE A 356 -1.25 8.06 -7.84
C PHE A 356 0.09 7.61 -7.28
N TYR A 357 0.76 6.73 -8.04
CA TYR A 357 2.18 6.46 -7.89
C TYR A 357 2.92 7.36 -8.86
N SER A 358 3.32 8.54 -8.39
CA SER A 358 4.17 9.44 -9.17
C SER A 358 5.61 8.95 -9.12
N LEU A 359 6.23 8.69 -10.27
CA LEU A 359 7.64 8.36 -10.43
C LEU A 359 8.39 9.52 -11.08
N GLN A 360 9.48 9.97 -10.46
CA GLN A 360 10.37 11.01 -11.01
C GLN A 360 11.73 10.40 -11.39
N ASN A 361 12.36 10.92 -12.45
CA ASN A 361 13.76 10.64 -12.83
C ASN A 361 14.10 9.17 -13.18
N ASN A 362 13.29 8.45 -13.97
CA ASN A 362 13.58 7.07 -14.43
C ASN A 362 13.95 6.11 -13.28
N MET A 363 13.01 5.94 -12.35
CA MET A 363 13.19 5.10 -11.17
C MET A 363 12.36 3.81 -11.27
N THR A 364 12.78 2.80 -10.52
CA THR A 364 11.94 1.64 -10.19
C THR A 364 11.30 1.88 -8.83
N ALA A 365 9.98 1.77 -8.75
CA ALA A 365 9.28 1.70 -7.47
C ALA A 365 8.74 0.27 -7.26
N THR A 366 8.86 -0.24 -6.04
CA THR A 366 8.31 -1.54 -5.68
C THR A 366 7.33 -1.38 -4.52
N VAL A 367 6.12 -1.90 -4.66
CA VAL A 367 5.19 -2.14 -3.55
C VAL A 367 5.32 -3.60 -3.14
N ASP A 368 6.04 -3.85 -2.05
CA ASP A 368 6.21 -5.17 -1.47
C ASP A 368 5.18 -5.40 -0.37
N LEU A 369 4.18 -6.22 -0.69
CA LEU A 369 3.07 -6.55 0.20
C LEU A 369 3.52 -7.35 1.42
N ASN A 370 4.65 -8.07 1.34
CA ASN A 370 5.24 -8.81 2.46
C ASN A 370 4.24 -9.69 3.25
N GLY A 371 3.30 -10.33 2.54
CA GLY A 371 2.24 -11.19 3.11
C GLY A 371 1.11 -10.44 3.81
N TYR A 372 1.04 -9.11 3.66
CA TYR A 372 -0.01 -8.25 4.20
C TYR A 372 -0.95 -7.72 3.11
N THR A 373 -2.04 -7.10 3.55
CA THR A 373 -3.02 -6.44 2.70
C THR A 373 -2.77 -4.93 2.62
N TYR A 374 -2.65 -4.42 1.40
CA TYR A 374 -2.80 -3.00 1.05
C TYR A 374 -4.23 -2.74 0.58
N ASP A 375 -5.07 -2.04 1.36
CA ASP A 375 -6.48 -1.78 1.01
C ASP A 375 -6.73 -0.32 0.64
N ALA A 376 -6.80 -0.05 -0.67
CA ALA A 376 -7.10 1.24 -1.29
C ALA A 376 -8.54 1.32 -1.84
N THR A 377 -9.51 0.63 -1.23
CA THR A 377 -10.90 0.59 -1.74
C THR A 377 -11.76 1.81 -1.45
N ALA A 378 -11.35 2.73 -0.58
CA ALA A 378 -12.17 3.90 -0.26
C ALA A 378 -12.28 4.93 -1.40
N GLY A 379 -11.47 4.83 -2.46
CA GLY A 379 -11.64 5.64 -3.65
C GLY A 379 -12.61 4.99 -4.63
N ASN A 380 -13.55 5.75 -5.20
CA ASN A 380 -14.40 5.27 -6.29
C ASN A 380 -13.65 5.18 -7.64
N ALA A 381 -12.41 5.68 -7.70
CA ALA A 381 -11.60 5.70 -8.91
C ALA A 381 -10.70 4.45 -9.00
N ALA A 382 -10.42 4.02 -10.23
CA ALA A 382 -9.47 2.94 -10.49
C ALA A 382 -8.06 3.34 -10.02
N THR A 383 -7.32 2.45 -9.38
CA THR A 383 -5.89 2.69 -9.07
C THR A 383 -5.11 2.82 -10.38
N THR A 384 -4.37 3.91 -10.53
CA THR A 384 -3.57 4.21 -11.73
C THR A 384 -2.10 4.43 -11.36
N PHE A 385 -1.21 3.97 -12.22
CA PHE A 385 0.23 4.18 -12.06
C PHE A 385 0.68 5.12 -13.16
N SER A 386 1.19 6.30 -12.80
CA SER A 386 1.51 7.35 -13.76
C SER A 386 2.89 7.95 -13.47
N PRO A 387 3.84 7.91 -14.40
CA PRO A 387 5.06 8.69 -14.24
C PRO A 387 4.68 10.18 -14.28
N THR A 388 5.20 10.99 -13.36
CA THR A 388 5.01 12.44 -13.40
C THR A 388 6.37 13.12 -13.47
N GLY A 389 6.51 14.09 -14.37
CA GLY A 389 7.77 14.83 -14.57
C GLY A 389 8.02 15.16 -16.05
N THR A 390 8.71 16.26 -16.30
CA THR A 390 9.03 16.80 -17.64
C THR A 390 10.01 15.92 -18.44
N THR A 391 10.59 14.90 -17.80
CA THR A 391 11.56 13.95 -18.36
C THR A 391 11.09 12.50 -18.25
N ALA A 392 9.79 12.25 -18.05
CA ALA A 392 9.22 10.90 -17.99
C ALA A 392 9.49 10.15 -19.30
N SER A 393 10.61 9.45 -19.37
CA SER A 393 10.96 8.56 -20.46
C SER A 393 10.17 7.27 -20.35
N THR A 394 10.23 6.47 -21.41
CA THR A 394 9.70 5.11 -21.52
C THR A 394 10.23 4.09 -20.48
N SER A 395 10.99 4.52 -19.45
CA SER A 395 11.74 3.63 -18.54
C SER A 395 11.28 3.63 -17.07
N SER A 396 10.16 4.28 -16.74
CA SER A 396 9.62 4.26 -15.37
C SER A 396 8.81 3.00 -15.11
N TYR A 397 9.22 2.23 -14.09
CA TYR A 397 8.68 0.90 -13.78
C TYR A 397 8.12 0.82 -12.35
N VAL A 398 6.94 0.21 -12.20
CA VAL A 398 6.37 -0.15 -10.91
C VAL A 398 6.28 -1.67 -10.80
N ALA A 399 6.78 -2.25 -9.71
CA ALA A 399 6.57 -3.64 -9.37
C ALA A 399 5.61 -3.75 -8.18
N ILE A 400 4.61 -4.63 -8.27
CA ILE A 400 3.85 -5.09 -7.11
C ILE A 400 4.34 -6.49 -6.80
N THR A 401 4.92 -6.70 -5.62
CA THR A 401 5.55 -7.97 -5.24
C THR A 401 5.03 -8.45 -3.89
N ASN A 402 5.28 -9.73 -3.60
CA ASN A 402 5.07 -10.30 -2.28
C ASN A 402 6.33 -11.06 -1.86
N SER A 403 7.12 -10.49 -0.94
CA SER A 403 8.28 -11.19 -0.34
C SER A 403 7.94 -11.96 0.94
N GLY A 404 6.71 -11.83 1.43
CA GLY A 404 6.29 -12.43 2.69
C GLY A 404 6.04 -13.92 2.54
N THR A 405 6.53 -14.69 3.51
CA THR A 405 6.20 -16.11 3.66
C THR A 405 5.14 -16.34 4.73
N SER A 406 4.48 -15.27 5.21
CA SER A 406 3.71 -15.29 6.45
C SER A 406 2.42 -16.11 6.37
N SER A 407 2.11 -16.70 7.52
CA SER A 407 1.34 -17.92 7.75
C SER A 407 -0.19 -17.80 7.71
N LEU A 408 -0.76 -16.87 6.94
CA LEU A 408 -2.21 -16.81 6.73
C LEU A 408 -2.64 -17.88 5.72
N ALA A 409 -2.52 -19.16 6.07
CA ALA A 409 -3.05 -20.33 5.34
C ALA A 409 -2.98 -20.26 3.79
N GLY A 410 -1.97 -19.57 3.24
CA GLY A 410 -1.98 -19.14 1.84
C GLY A 410 -0.87 -18.15 1.41
N GLY A 411 -0.07 -17.57 2.31
CA GLY A 411 1.19 -16.88 1.95
C GLY A 411 1.13 -15.69 0.98
N ASN A 412 -0.08 -15.28 0.56
CA ASN A 412 -0.26 -14.30 -0.51
C ASN A 412 -0.40 -12.88 0.06
N GLY A 413 0.22 -11.91 -0.61
CA GLY A 413 0.01 -10.48 -0.37
C GLY A 413 -1.18 -9.97 -1.17
N VAL A 414 -2.05 -9.16 -0.57
CA VAL A 414 -3.26 -8.65 -1.23
C VAL A 414 -3.12 -7.15 -1.50
N PHE A 415 -3.21 -6.74 -2.76
CA PHE A 415 -3.44 -5.35 -3.14
C PHE A 415 -4.91 -5.21 -3.50
N LYS A 416 -5.68 -4.47 -2.71
CA LYS A 416 -7.12 -4.29 -2.88
C LYS A 416 -7.43 -2.87 -3.32
N ALA A 417 -8.29 -2.72 -4.33
CA ALA A 417 -8.70 -1.44 -4.89
C ALA A 417 -10.15 -1.50 -5.41
N ALA A 418 -10.77 -0.35 -5.70
CA ALA A 418 -12.06 -0.32 -6.38
C ALA A 418 -11.97 -0.98 -7.77
N ALA A 419 -11.00 -0.56 -8.57
CA ALA A 419 -10.64 -1.15 -9.85
C ALA A 419 -9.15 -0.94 -10.15
N PHE A 420 -8.59 -1.63 -11.15
CA PHE A 420 -7.18 -1.50 -11.56
C PHE A 420 -7.05 -0.97 -12.99
N ASN A 421 -6.14 -0.02 -13.21
CA ASN A 421 -5.70 0.34 -14.55
C ASN A 421 -4.17 0.34 -14.62
N LEU A 422 -3.62 -0.78 -15.07
CA LEU A 422 -2.18 -1.03 -15.19
C LEU A 422 -1.61 -0.51 -16.52
N GLY A 423 -2.46 -0.23 -17.51
CA GLY A 423 -2.07 0.32 -18.82
C GLY A 423 -2.04 1.86 -18.89
N GLY A 424 -2.35 2.56 -17.79
CA GLY A 424 -2.67 3.99 -17.80
C GLY A 424 -1.51 4.98 -17.89
N GLY A 425 -0.25 4.58 -17.65
CA GLY A 425 0.85 5.56 -17.70
C GLY A 425 2.27 5.02 -17.43
N ALA A 426 2.45 4.15 -16.45
CA ALA A 426 3.71 3.48 -16.13
C ALA A 426 3.69 2.01 -16.55
N ASP A 427 4.87 1.42 -16.68
CA ASP A 427 5.04 0.00 -16.88
C ASP A 427 4.90 -0.72 -15.54
N VAL A 428 3.84 -1.53 -15.37
CA VAL A 428 3.53 -2.18 -14.08
C VAL A 428 3.69 -3.69 -14.13
N GLY A 429 4.67 -4.24 -13.41
CA GLY A 429 4.84 -5.68 -13.22
C GLY A 429 4.14 -6.19 -11.97
N VAL A 430 3.64 -7.43 -12.01
CA VAL A 430 2.99 -8.10 -10.87
C VAL A 430 3.69 -9.42 -10.59
N GLY A 431 4.26 -9.56 -9.40
CA GLY A 431 5.01 -10.73 -8.95
C GLY A 431 4.13 -11.92 -8.56
N SER A 432 4.76 -13.07 -8.35
CA SER A 432 4.10 -14.28 -7.85
C SER A 432 3.55 -14.09 -6.44
N GLY A 433 2.48 -14.80 -6.07
CA GLY A 433 1.89 -14.72 -4.73
C GLY A 433 1.23 -13.38 -4.40
N VAL A 434 0.98 -12.54 -5.42
CA VAL A 434 0.22 -11.28 -5.31
C VAL A 434 -1.22 -11.51 -5.73
N ILE A 435 -2.16 -11.03 -4.92
CA ILE A 435 -3.59 -10.97 -5.26
C ILE A 435 -3.97 -9.52 -5.53
N LEU A 436 -4.37 -9.20 -6.77
CA LEU A 436 -5.00 -7.93 -7.14
C LEU A 436 -6.51 -8.05 -6.95
N GLN A 437 -7.05 -7.53 -5.85
CA GLN A 437 -8.46 -7.65 -5.51
C GLN A 437 -9.27 -6.40 -5.87
N ALA A 438 -10.19 -6.52 -6.82
CA ALA A 438 -11.08 -5.45 -7.25
C ALA A 438 -12.48 -5.61 -6.63
N THR A 439 -13.12 -4.51 -6.24
CA THR A 439 -14.41 -4.56 -5.51
C THR A 439 -15.55 -3.72 -6.10
N ALA A 440 -15.28 -2.78 -7.00
CA ALA A 440 -16.30 -1.83 -7.44
C ALA A 440 -17.19 -2.38 -8.57
N THR A 441 -18.50 -2.26 -8.38
CA THR A 441 -19.50 -2.43 -9.44
C THR A 441 -19.32 -1.34 -10.51
N GLY A 442 -19.37 -1.71 -11.78
CA GLY A 442 -19.12 -0.82 -12.92
C GLY A 442 -17.64 -0.49 -13.13
N GLY A 443 -16.74 -0.98 -12.28
CA GLY A 443 -15.31 -0.75 -12.40
C GLY A 443 -14.73 -1.38 -13.67
N VAL A 444 -13.87 -0.64 -14.38
CA VAL A 444 -13.09 -1.16 -15.50
C VAL A 444 -11.70 -1.53 -15.01
N ASN A 445 -11.38 -2.82 -15.08
CA ASN A 445 -10.10 -3.38 -14.68
C ASN A 445 -9.26 -3.64 -15.94
N ASP A 446 -8.37 -2.75 -16.29
CA ASP A 446 -7.42 -2.95 -17.38
C ASP A 446 -6.09 -3.46 -16.85
N LEU A 447 -5.82 -4.74 -17.09
CA LEU A 447 -4.58 -5.40 -16.70
C LEU A 447 -3.55 -5.42 -17.83
N GLY A 448 -3.78 -4.65 -18.89
CA GLY A 448 -2.87 -4.49 -20.02
C GLY A 448 -1.58 -3.75 -19.70
N ASN A 449 -0.74 -3.62 -20.73
CA ASN A 449 0.46 -2.78 -20.71
C ASN A 449 0.19 -1.40 -21.29
N LYS A 450 1.02 -0.42 -20.92
CA LYS A 450 1.02 0.93 -21.49
C LYS A 450 1.14 0.91 -23.01
N ASP A 451 2.09 0.14 -23.52
CA ASP A 451 2.29 -0.09 -24.95
C ASP A 451 2.69 -1.55 -25.22
N ALA A 452 2.73 -1.93 -26.50
CA ALA A 452 3.05 -3.30 -26.92
C ALA A 452 4.55 -3.67 -26.76
N SER A 453 5.42 -2.69 -26.54
CA SER A 453 6.87 -2.88 -26.35
C SER A 453 7.29 -3.00 -24.88
N ALA A 454 6.41 -2.62 -23.95
CA ALA A 454 6.59 -2.76 -22.52
C ALA A 454 6.92 -4.21 -22.14
N THR A 455 8.06 -4.41 -21.47
CA THR A 455 8.57 -5.74 -21.08
C THR A 455 7.95 -6.28 -19.79
N THR A 456 6.97 -5.58 -19.22
CA THR A 456 6.40 -5.95 -17.92
C THR A 456 5.43 -7.10 -18.02
N THR A 457 5.54 -8.01 -17.04
CA THR A 457 4.75 -9.24 -16.97
C THR A 457 3.86 -9.26 -15.74
N ILE A 458 2.67 -9.85 -15.88
CA ILE A 458 1.94 -10.39 -14.74
C ILE A 458 2.37 -11.84 -14.59
N ASN A 459 2.97 -12.19 -13.45
CA ASN A 459 3.42 -13.54 -13.19
C ASN A 459 2.22 -14.51 -13.19
N SER A 460 2.37 -15.70 -13.75
CA SER A 460 1.31 -16.71 -13.81
C SER A 460 0.84 -17.18 -12.42
N GLY A 461 1.69 -17.07 -11.39
CA GLY A 461 1.36 -17.34 -9.99
C GLY A 461 0.75 -16.15 -9.24
N SER A 462 0.44 -15.03 -9.91
CA SER A 462 -0.39 -13.96 -9.34
C SER A 462 -1.88 -14.25 -9.55
N THR A 463 -2.77 -13.54 -8.87
CA THR A 463 -4.23 -13.70 -9.00
C THR A 463 -4.91 -12.35 -9.16
N PHE A 464 -5.72 -12.18 -10.20
CA PHE A 464 -6.74 -11.14 -10.23
C PHE A 464 -8.02 -11.68 -9.58
N TYR A 465 -8.52 -11.00 -8.56
CA TYR A 465 -9.72 -11.41 -7.82
C TYR A 465 -10.78 -10.31 -7.88
N TYR A 466 -11.88 -10.53 -8.58
CA TYR A 466 -13.04 -9.66 -8.47
C TYR A 466 -13.99 -10.15 -7.38
N SER A 467 -14.15 -9.37 -6.31
CA SER A 467 -14.99 -9.71 -5.17
C SER A 467 -16.18 -8.77 -4.97
N GLY A 468 -16.44 -7.87 -5.93
CA GLY A 468 -17.56 -6.93 -5.88
C GLY A 468 -18.91 -7.60 -6.14
N SER A 469 -19.99 -7.05 -5.57
CA SER A 469 -21.35 -7.44 -5.93
C SER A 469 -21.78 -6.76 -7.23
N GLY A 470 -22.32 -7.50 -8.19
CA GLY A 470 -22.72 -6.97 -9.50
C GLY A 470 -21.61 -7.04 -10.57
N THR A 471 -21.76 -6.27 -11.65
CA THR A 471 -20.92 -6.38 -12.84
C THR A 471 -19.69 -5.46 -12.82
N ALA A 472 -18.51 -5.97 -13.11
CA ALA A 472 -17.31 -5.21 -13.44
C ALA A 472 -16.75 -5.65 -14.81
N THR A 473 -15.88 -4.86 -15.42
CA THR A 473 -15.22 -5.21 -16.69
C THR A 473 -13.76 -5.60 -16.46
N LEU A 474 -13.27 -6.63 -17.14
CA LEU A 474 -11.85 -6.99 -17.28
C LEU A 474 -11.39 -6.74 -18.72
N LYS A 475 -10.26 -6.06 -18.87
CA LYS A 475 -9.58 -5.81 -20.15
C LYS A 475 -8.11 -6.19 -20.03
N SER A 476 -7.52 -6.51 -21.17
CA SER A 476 -6.07 -6.61 -21.32
C SER A 476 -5.63 -5.83 -22.56
N THR A 477 -5.42 -4.53 -22.38
CA THR A 477 -4.84 -3.68 -23.43
C THR A 477 -3.46 -4.20 -23.83
N ASN A 478 -3.17 -4.24 -25.13
CA ASN A 478 -1.97 -4.86 -25.70
C ASN A 478 -1.83 -6.37 -25.43
N ASN A 479 -2.93 -7.05 -25.07
CA ASN A 479 -3.04 -8.51 -24.92
C ASN A 479 -1.99 -9.14 -23.99
N ARG A 480 -1.65 -8.46 -22.89
CA ARG A 480 -0.80 -9.03 -21.83
C ARG A 480 -1.51 -10.23 -21.20
N ALA A 481 -0.77 -11.33 -21.03
CA ALA A 481 -1.27 -12.49 -20.29
C ALA A 481 -1.46 -12.14 -18.81
N VAL A 482 -2.61 -12.50 -18.24
CA VAL A 482 -2.90 -12.37 -16.81
C VAL A 482 -2.62 -13.68 -16.09
N GLY A 483 -2.40 -13.64 -14.77
CA GLY A 483 -2.20 -14.82 -13.93
C GLY A 483 -3.48 -15.63 -13.74
N ASN A 484 -3.75 -16.06 -12.50
CA ASN A 484 -5.03 -16.65 -12.13
C ASN A 484 -6.14 -15.59 -12.15
N VAL A 485 -7.38 -16.00 -12.37
CA VAL A 485 -8.56 -15.12 -12.30
C VAL A 485 -9.62 -15.76 -11.42
N LEU A 486 -9.97 -15.11 -10.31
CA LEU A 486 -11.02 -15.54 -9.38
C LEU A 486 -12.20 -14.57 -9.46
N VAL A 487 -13.42 -15.08 -9.58
CA VAL A 487 -14.63 -14.25 -9.68
C VAL A 487 -15.62 -14.61 -8.58
N GLY A 488 -16.04 -13.60 -7.82
CA GLY A 488 -17.01 -13.70 -6.73
C GLY A 488 -16.45 -14.31 -5.46
N ASN A 489 -17.11 -14.06 -4.35
CA ASN A 489 -16.72 -14.57 -3.02
C ASN A 489 -17.46 -15.86 -2.62
N GLY A 490 -18.24 -16.44 -3.55
CA GLY A 490 -19.07 -17.64 -3.32
C GLY A 490 -20.40 -17.40 -2.60
N THR A 491 -20.68 -16.17 -2.14
CA THR A 491 -21.93 -15.83 -1.44
C THR A 491 -22.81 -14.87 -2.22
N LEU A 492 -22.23 -13.77 -2.72
CA LEU A 492 -22.94 -12.75 -3.48
C LEU A 492 -22.80 -12.98 -4.99
N ALA A 493 -23.81 -12.55 -5.74
CA ALA A 493 -23.73 -12.55 -7.19
C ALA A 493 -22.69 -11.53 -7.68
N SER A 494 -21.73 -12.01 -8.45
CA SER A 494 -20.64 -11.21 -9.02
C SER A 494 -20.51 -11.54 -10.51
N THR A 495 -20.46 -10.53 -11.36
CA THR A 495 -20.22 -10.72 -12.80
C THR A 495 -18.93 -10.01 -13.19
N LEU A 496 -18.01 -10.74 -13.81
CA LEU A 496 -16.84 -10.15 -14.46
C LEU A 496 -17.03 -10.26 -15.97
N GLN A 497 -17.15 -9.14 -16.65
CA GLN A 497 -17.40 -9.05 -18.09
C GLN A 497 -16.10 -8.77 -18.84
N LEU A 498 -15.80 -9.48 -19.91
CA LEU A 498 -14.64 -9.18 -20.75
C LEU A 498 -14.94 -7.96 -21.63
N GLY A 499 -14.02 -7.00 -21.63
CA GLY A 499 -14.06 -5.81 -22.49
C GLY A 499 -13.08 -5.87 -23.67
N SER A 500 -12.27 -6.92 -23.76
CA SER A 500 -11.35 -7.23 -24.85
C SER A 500 -11.07 -8.73 -24.86
N THR A 501 -10.32 -9.22 -25.85
CA THR A 501 -9.70 -10.55 -25.74
C THR A 501 -8.75 -10.55 -24.53
N VAL A 502 -8.78 -11.64 -23.74
CA VAL A 502 -7.94 -11.82 -22.55
C VAL A 502 -7.21 -13.15 -22.65
N THR A 503 -5.89 -13.13 -22.45
CA THR A 503 -5.06 -14.32 -22.34
C THR A 503 -4.78 -14.61 -20.87
N VAL A 504 -5.01 -15.83 -20.41
CA VAL A 504 -4.84 -16.28 -19.02
C VAL A 504 -3.75 -17.37 -18.98
N ALA A 505 -2.81 -17.22 -18.06
CA ALA A 505 -1.70 -18.15 -17.84
C ALA A 505 -1.82 -18.96 -16.54
N GLY A 506 -2.82 -18.63 -15.69
CA GLY A 506 -3.18 -19.38 -14.49
C GLY A 506 -4.58 -20.00 -14.57
N THR A 507 -5.07 -20.53 -13.46
CA THR A 507 -6.42 -21.07 -13.34
C THR A 507 -7.45 -19.94 -13.32
N LEU A 508 -8.54 -20.12 -14.04
CA LEU A 508 -9.71 -19.25 -13.97
C LEU A 508 -10.84 -19.95 -13.21
N THR A 509 -11.37 -19.29 -12.18
CA THR A 509 -12.30 -19.87 -11.21
C THR A 509 -13.44 -18.90 -10.90
N PRO A 510 -14.60 -19.01 -11.56
CA PRO A 510 -15.82 -18.40 -11.09
C PRO A 510 -16.36 -19.22 -9.93
N ASN A 511 -16.50 -18.60 -8.76
CA ASN A 511 -17.10 -19.22 -7.59
C ASN A 511 -18.61 -19.41 -7.76
N ALA A 512 -19.25 -20.11 -6.83
CA ALA A 512 -20.70 -20.23 -6.78
C ALA A 512 -21.36 -18.84 -6.84
N ASN A 513 -22.46 -18.73 -7.60
CA ASN A 513 -23.19 -17.49 -7.88
C ASN A 513 -22.41 -16.42 -8.67
N ALA A 514 -21.17 -16.70 -9.08
CA ALA A 514 -20.39 -15.81 -9.92
C ALA A 514 -20.53 -16.14 -11.40
N THR A 515 -20.38 -15.12 -12.25
CA THR A 515 -20.43 -15.23 -13.71
C THR A 515 -19.18 -14.59 -14.32
N LEU A 516 -18.48 -15.33 -15.18
CA LEU A 516 -17.57 -14.74 -16.16
C LEU A 516 -18.33 -14.57 -17.48
N ASP A 517 -18.55 -13.34 -17.89
CA ASP A 517 -19.23 -13.02 -19.14
C ASP A 517 -18.22 -12.61 -20.21
N LEU A 518 -18.13 -13.38 -21.28
CA LEU A 518 -17.21 -13.11 -22.38
C LEU A 518 -17.66 -11.92 -23.24
N ASN A 519 -18.94 -11.56 -23.23
CA ASN A 519 -19.48 -10.39 -23.92
C ASN A 519 -18.94 -10.21 -25.36
N GLY A 520 -18.97 -11.28 -26.15
CA GLY A 520 -18.50 -11.28 -27.54
C GLY A 520 -16.99 -11.23 -27.74
N ASN A 521 -16.20 -11.33 -26.67
CA ASN A 521 -14.74 -11.39 -26.72
C ASN A 521 -14.23 -12.83 -26.57
N SER A 522 -12.95 -13.04 -26.90
CA SER A 522 -12.30 -14.35 -26.75
C SER A 522 -11.52 -14.45 -25.44
N LEU A 523 -11.54 -15.63 -24.84
CA LEU A 523 -10.70 -16.03 -23.71
C LEU A 523 -9.68 -17.06 -24.21
N VAL A 524 -8.40 -16.77 -24.04
CA VAL A 524 -7.29 -17.65 -24.46
C VAL A 524 -6.58 -18.19 -23.22
N LEU A 525 -6.46 -19.51 -23.11
CA LEU A 525 -5.73 -20.18 -22.02
C LEU A 525 -4.37 -20.66 -22.52
N THR A 526 -3.31 -20.44 -21.74
CA THR A 526 -1.92 -20.76 -22.12
C THR A 526 -1.20 -21.54 -21.03
N GLY A 527 -0.21 -22.35 -21.41
CA GLY A 527 0.55 -23.16 -20.44
C GLY A 527 -0.38 -24.06 -19.62
N ALA A 528 -0.25 -24.06 -18.29
CA ALA A 528 -1.05 -24.88 -17.39
C ALA A 528 -2.44 -24.29 -17.04
N ALA A 529 -2.85 -23.18 -17.69
CA ALA A 529 -4.12 -22.51 -17.40
C ALA A 529 -5.32 -23.43 -17.62
N SER A 530 -6.22 -23.50 -16.63
CA SER A 530 -7.42 -24.34 -16.64
C SER A 530 -8.66 -23.54 -16.25
N LEU A 531 -9.84 -24.07 -16.62
CA LEU A 531 -11.13 -23.56 -16.16
C LEU A 531 -11.63 -24.44 -15.02
N SER A 532 -11.99 -23.81 -13.90
CA SER A 532 -12.46 -24.50 -12.70
C SER A 532 -13.55 -23.72 -11.97
N GLY A 533 -13.99 -24.25 -10.84
CA GLY A 533 -14.99 -23.64 -9.97
C GLY A 533 -16.40 -24.21 -10.16
N SER A 534 -17.39 -23.44 -9.71
CA SER A 534 -18.81 -23.80 -9.71
C SER A 534 -19.73 -22.70 -10.23
N GLY A 535 -19.15 -21.62 -10.75
CA GLY A 535 -19.88 -20.51 -11.36
C GLY A 535 -20.22 -20.73 -12.84
N THR A 536 -20.68 -19.66 -13.48
CA THR A 536 -21.14 -19.68 -14.86
C THR A 536 -20.19 -18.93 -15.80
N TYR A 537 -19.96 -19.49 -16.97
CA TYR A 537 -19.34 -18.85 -18.12
C TYR A 537 -20.44 -18.50 -19.10
N THR A 538 -20.52 -17.25 -19.54
CA THR A 538 -21.58 -16.81 -20.44
C THR A 538 -21.10 -15.99 -21.61
N ASN A 539 -21.89 -15.95 -22.68
CA ASN A 539 -21.82 -14.88 -23.67
C ASN A 539 -23.13 -14.09 -23.66
N SER A 540 -23.10 -12.88 -23.08
CA SER A 540 -24.24 -11.97 -23.09
C SER A 540 -24.36 -11.13 -24.36
N SER A 541 -23.36 -11.16 -25.26
CA SER A 541 -23.36 -10.33 -26.46
C SER A 541 -24.51 -10.68 -27.39
N ALA A 542 -25.24 -9.65 -27.84
CA ALA A 542 -26.32 -9.79 -28.81
C ALA A 542 -25.81 -9.87 -30.27
N SER A 543 -24.59 -9.43 -30.54
CA SER A 543 -24.09 -9.21 -31.91
C SER A 543 -22.83 -10.00 -32.26
N SER A 544 -22.08 -10.49 -31.27
CA SER A 544 -20.81 -11.18 -31.50
C SER A 544 -20.76 -12.53 -30.79
N THR A 545 -20.23 -13.53 -31.49
CA THR A 545 -19.90 -14.82 -30.88
C THR A 545 -18.69 -14.65 -29.96
N ALA A 546 -18.60 -15.50 -28.95
CA ALA A 546 -17.46 -15.55 -28.04
C ALA A 546 -16.77 -16.91 -28.13
N SER A 547 -15.48 -16.96 -27.80
CA SER A 547 -14.74 -18.23 -27.78
C SER A 547 -13.85 -18.39 -26.57
N ILE A 548 -13.73 -19.63 -26.10
CA ILE A 548 -12.75 -20.10 -25.12
C ILE A 548 -11.81 -21.03 -25.87
N THR A 549 -10.52 -20.70 -25.93
CA THR A 549 -9.53 -21.48 -26.69
C THR A 549 -8.32 -21.78 -25.83
N PHE A 550 -7.86 -23.04 -25.86
CA PHE A 550 -6.56 -23.43 -25.31
C PHE A 550 -5.49 -23.27 -26.40
N ALA A 551 -4.47 -22.48 -26.11
CA ALA A 551 -3.38 -22.20 -27.05
C ALA A 551 -2.56 -23.46 -27.34
N ALA A 552 -1.82 -23.46 -28.45
CA ALA A 552 -0.91 -24.55 -28.78
C ALA A 552 0.10 -24.77 -27.63
N GLY A 553 0.24 -26.03 -27.18
CA GLY A 553 1.11 -26.39 -26.05
C GLY A 553 0.55 -26.06 -24.66
N ALA A 554 -0.71 -25.59 -24.55
CA ALA A 554 -1.40 -25.56 -23.27
C ALA A 554 -1.57 -26.99 -22.73
N THR A 555 -1.48 -27.18 -21.42
CA THR A 555 -1.64 -28.48 -20.75
C THR A 555 -2.83 -28.50 -19.79
N GLY A 556 -3.37 -27.33 -19.43
CA GLY A 556 -4.61 -27.24 -18.67
C GLY A 556 -5.84 -27.55 -19.53
N GLY A 557 -7.01 -27.68 -18.90
CA GLY A 557 -8.29 -27.99 -19.55
C GLY A 557 -9.47 -27.57 -18.69
N LEU A 558 -10.60 -28.27 -18.83
CA LEU A 558 -11.74 -28.10 -17.93
C LEU A 558 -11.53 -28.96 -16.67
N ALA A 559 -11.79 -28.42 -15.49
CA ALA A 559 -11.72 -29.11 -14.21
C ALA A 559 -12.83 -28.59 -13.29
N PRO A 560 -14.09 -29.04 -13.47
CA PRO A 560 -15.19 -28.66 -12.58
C PRO A 560 -14.82 -28.92 -11.12
N GLY A 561 -15.14 -27.99 -10.21
CA GLY A 561 -14.82 -28.13 -8.77
C GLY A 561 -13.33 -28.09 -8.39
N GLY A 562 -12.41 -28.31 -9.34
CA GLY A 562 -10.98 -28.45 -9.11
C GLY A 562 -10.60 -29.86 -8.67
N THR A 563 -9.31 -30.20 -8.76
CA THR A 563 -8.82 -31.57 -8.49
C THR A 563 -9.21 -32.06 -7.10
N GLY A 564 -9.89 -33.21 -7.05
CA GLY A 564 -10.31 -33.86 -5.81
C GLY A 564 -11.59 -33.28 -5.21
N THR A 565 -12.34 -32.43 -5.93
CA THR A 565 -13.62 -31.88 -5.47
C THR A 565 -14.66 -31.92 -6.57
N ALA A 566 -15.79 -32.59 -6.34
CA ALA A 566 -16.89 -32.60 -7.30
C ALA A 566 -17.49 -31.19 -7.48
N GLY A 567 -17.65 -30.76 -8.73
CA GLY A 567 -18.26 -29.47 -9.07
C GLY A 567 -19.02 -29.46 -10.38
N SER A 568 -19.47 -28.27 -10.77
CA SER A 568 -20.23 -28.09 -12.00
C SER A 568 -19.76 -26.85 -12.74
N LEU A 569 -19.29 -27.01 -13.97
CA LEU A 569 -19.04 -25.88 -14.87
C LEU A 569 -20.26 -25.66 -15.74
N SER A 570 -20.81 -24.45 -15.67
CA SER A 570 -21.94 -24.04 -16.51
C SER A 570 -21.47 -23.12 -17.61
N PHE A 571 -21.79 -23.46 -18.86
CA PHE A 571 -21.56 -22.63 -20.04
C PHE A 571 -22.91 -22.30 -20.67
N THR A 572 -23.20 -21.02 -20.84
CA THR A 572 -24.48 -20.55 -21.36
C THR A 572 -24.29 -19.41 -22.35
N ALA A 573 -25.22 -19.23 -23.28
CA ALA A 573 -25.24 -18.05 -24.12
C ALA A 573 -26.68 -17.66 -24.45
N ALA A 574 -27.02 -16.38 -24.27
CA ALA A 574 -28.40 -15.93 -24.43
C ALA A 574 -28.81 -15.81 -25.90
N THR A 575 -27.95 -15.22 -26.73
CA THR A 575 -28.26 -14.91 -28.13
C THR A 575 -27.20 -15.47 -29.06
N GLN A 576 -25.96 -15.00 -28.94
CA GLN A 576 -24.86 -15.45 -29.81
C GLN A 576 -24.12 -16.62 -29.19
N PRO A 577 -23.90 -17.72 -29.94
CA PRO A 577 -23.34 -18.94 -29.38
C PRO A 577 -21.93 -18.73 -28.80
N LEU A 578 -21.63 -19.49 -27.75
CA LEU A 578 -20.30 -19.62 -27.16
C LEU A 578 -19.60 -20.84 -27.77
N THR A 579 -18.33 -20.73 -28.17
CA THR A 579 -17.54 -21.88 -28.62
C THR A 579 -16.39 -22.17 -27.66
N ILE A 580 -16.23 -23.42 -27.26
CA ILE A 580 -15.13 -23.89 -26.40
C ILE A 580 -14.28 -24.85 -27.24
N LYS A 581 -13.01 -24.54 -27.46
CA LYS A 581 -12.08 -25.35 -28.25
C LYS A 581 -11.03 -25.99 -27.35
N LEU A 582 -11.13 -27.31 -27.16
CA LEU A 582 -10.23 -28.09 -26.31
C LEU A 582 -8.93 -28.54 -27.00
N ALA A 583 -8.59 -27.99 -28.16
CA ALA A 583 -7.40 -28.39 -28.91
C ALA A 583 -6.12 -28.37 -28.05
N ASN A 584 -5.47 -29.51 -27.91
CA ASN A 584 -4.27 -29.73 -27.10
C ASN A 584 -4.46 -29.59 -25.58
N SER A 585 -5.70 -29.51 -25.07
CA SER A 585 -5.98 -29.40 -23.63
C SER A 585 -6.28 -30.75 -22.99
N THR A 586 -6.09 -30.88 -21.68
CA THR A 586 -6.52 -32.06 -20.90
C THR A 586 -7.60 -31.68 -19.89
N THR A 587 -8.84 -32.08 -20.17
CA THR A 587 -9.97 -31.94 -19.26
C THR A 587 -9.96 -33.06 -18.23
N THR A 588 -9.97 -32.73 -16.94
CA THR A 588 -10.08 -33.72 -15.85
C THR A 588 -11.49 -33.66 -15.29
N ILE A 589 -12.11 -34.84 -15.14
CA ILE A 589 -13.46 -35.00 -14.59
C ILE A 589 -13.34 -35.92 -13.38
N ASP A 590 -13.60 -35.37 -12.20
CA ASP A 590 -13.53 -36.08 -10.94
C ASP A 590 -14.84 -36.84 -10.64
N LEU A 591 -14.71 -38.12 -10.33
CA LEU A 591 -15.78 -39.08 -10.05
C LEU A 591 -15.62 -39.63 -8.63
N LEU A 592 -15.77 -38.75 -7.64
CA LEU A 592 -15.32 -38.96 -6.27
C LEU A 592 -16.42 -39.53 -5.37
N SER A 593 -16.70 -40.83 -5.49
CA SER A 593 -17.21 -41.67 -4.38
C SER A 593 -17.60 -43.08 -4.86
N PRO A 594 -17.40 -44.13 -4.03
CA PRO A 594 -17.90 -45.48 -4.29
C PRO A 594 -19.44 -45.62 -4.30
N ALA A 595 -20.19 -44.60 -3.86
CA ALA A 595 -21.64 -44.65 -3.65
C ALA A 595 -22.36 -43.38 -4.17
N LEU A 596 -22.09 -42.96 -5.41
CA LEU A 596 -22.53 -41.66 -5.94
C LEU A 596 -24.06 -41.43 -5.85
N GLY A 597 -24.46 -40.44 -5.06
CA GLY A 597 -25.72 -39.69 -5.18
C GLY A 597 -25.51 -38.37 -5.94
N ALA A 598 -26.57 -37.58 -6.17
CA ALA A 598 -26.42 -36.26 -6.80
C ALA A 598 -25.40 -35.37 -6.04
N GLY A 599 -24.47 -34.72 -6.76
CA GLY A 599 -23.46 -33.82 -6.18
C GLY A 599 -22.13 -34.47 -5.77
N THR A 600 -21.80 -35.65 -6.29
CA THR A 600 -20.57 -36.40 -5.93
C THR A 600 -19.61 -36.60 -7.11
N TYR A 601 -19.92 -36.03 -8.28
CA TYR A 601 -19.10 -36.09 -9.49
C TYR A 601 -19.15 -34.76 -10.24
N ASP A 602 -18.15 -34.56 -11.09
CA ASP A 602 -18.03 -33.40 -11.97
C ASP A 602 -19.05 -33.41 -13.11
N THR A 603 -19.58 -32.23 -13.40
CA THR A 603 -20.53 -32.02 -14.50
C THR A 603 -20.18 -30.81 -15.34
N ILE A 604 -20.42 -30.90 -16.65
CA ILE A 604 -20.30 -29.80 -17.61
C ILE A 604 -21.68 -29.55 -18.21
N ASN A 605 -22.27 -28.40 -17.91
CA ASN A 605 -23.56 -27.99 -18.43
C ASN A 605 -23.35 -27.03 -19.61
N LEU A 606 -23.99 -27.31 -20.74
CA LEU A 606 -23.89 -26.54 -21.97
C LEU A 606 -25.29 -26.07 -22.40
N SER A 607 -25.43 -24.78 -22.67
CA SER A 607 -26.64 -24.16 -23.24
C SER A 607 -26.24 -23.17 -24.33
N ASN A 608 -26.80 -23.31 -25.54
CA ASN A 608 -26.42 -22.50 -26.71
C ASN A 608 -24.89 -22.37 -26.89
N THR A 609 -24.18 -23.48 -26.64
CA THR A 609 -22.72 -23.54 -26.58
C THR A 609 -22.22 -24.72 -27.40
N THR A 610 -21.19 -24.50 -28.21
CA THR A 610 -20.47 -25.55 -28.94
C THR A 610 -19.21 -25.93 -28.17
N LEU A 611 -19.07 -27.20 -27.79
CA LEU A 611 -17.84 -27.78 -27.26
C LEU A 611 -17.13 -28.58 -28.36
N ASP A 612 -16.03 -28.05 -28.86
CA ASP A 612 -15.17 -28.70 -29.87
C ASP A 612 -14.04 -29.48 -29.17
N LEU A 613 -14.11 -30.80 -29.29
CA LEU A 613 -13.18 -31.76 -28.69
C LEU A 613 -11.95 -32.04 -29.56
N THR A 614 -11.85 -31.45 -30.76
CA THR A 614 -10.81 -31.79 -31.75
C THR A 614 -9.42 -31.63 -31.16
N GLY A 615 -8.71 -32.76 -31.00
CA GLY A 615 -7.34 -32.79 -30.47
C GLY A 615 -7.23 -32.55 -28.95
N GLY A 616 -8.34 -32.53 -28.23
CA GLY A 616 -8.36 -32.48 -26.77
C GLY A 616 -8.34 -33.88 -26.13
N ALA A 617 -7.93 -33.94 -24.87
CA ALA A 617 -7.94 -35.15 -24.05
C ALA A 617 -8.94 -35.02 -22.89
N ILE A 618 -9.58 -36.13 -22.52
CA ILE A 618 -10.40 -36.23 -21.29
C ILE A 618 -9.78 -37.29 -20.37
N ASN A 619 -9.57 -36.92 -19.11
CA ASN A 619 -9.12 -37.80 -18.05
C ASN A 619 -10.23 -37.98 -17.01
N LEU A 620 -10.71 -39.21 -16.82
CA LEU A 620 -11.69 -39.57 -15.80
C LEU A 620 -10.94 -39.98 -14.52
N ASN A 621 -11.10 -39.20 -13.46
CA ASN A 621 -10.45 -39.45 -12.17
C ASN A 621 -11.44 -40.01 -11.15
N PHE A 622 -11.40 -41.33 -10.95
CA PHE A 622 -12.24 -42.03 -9.96
C PHE A 622 -11.70 -41.95 -8.52
N GLY A 623 -10.63 -41.18 -8.29
CA GLY A 623 -9.96 -41.13 -6.98
C GLY A 623 -9.46 -42.52 -6.56
N ALA A 624 -9.76 -42.92 -5.32
CA ALA A 624 -9.38 -44.24 -4.80
C ALA A 624 -10.45 -45.35 -5.02
N GLY A 625 -11.57 -45.03 -5.69
CA GLY A 625 -12.72 -45.93 -5.80
C GLY A 625 -12.92 -46.54 -7.19
N THR A 626 -13.72 -47.60 -7.24
CA THR A 626 -14.32 -48.12 -8.49
C THR A 626 -15.79 -47.71 -8.54
N TYR A 627 -16.31 -47.36 -9.71
CA TYR A 627 -17.73 -47.04 -9.90
C TYR A 627 -18.40 -47.99 -10.89
N ASN A 628 -19.63 -48.41 -10.58
CA ASN A 628 -20.46 -49.24 -11.45
C ASN A 628 -21.87 -48.62 -11.53
N GLY A 629 -22.13 -47.87 -12.60
CA GLY A 629 -23.39 -47.18 -12.84
C GLY A 629 -23.34 -46.25 -14.05
N SER A 630 -24.35 -45.40 -14.20
CA SER A 630 -24.42 -44.37 -15.26
C SER A 630 -24.16 -42.99 -14.67
N ILE A 631 -23.24 -42.24 -15.27
CA ILE A 631 -22.92 -40.85 -14.87
C ILE A 631 -23.24 -39.91 -16.01
N GLN A 632 -23.91 -38.79 -15.71
CA GLN A 632 -24.09 -37.71 -16.66
C GLN A 632 -22.93 -36.71 -16.54
N LEU A 633 -21.95 -36.83 -17.43
CA LEU A 633 -20.80 -35.90 -17.47
C LEU A 633 -21.15 -34.57 -18.17
N PHE A 634 -22.01 -34.66 -19.19
CA PHE A 634 -22.45 -33.52 -19.98
C PHE A 634 -23.97 -33.36 -19.91
N SER A 635 -24.42 -32.15 -19.60
CA SER A 635 -25.83 -31.77 -19.68
C SER A 635 -26.00 -30.81 -20.86
N LEU A 636 -26.81 -31.19 -21.84
CA LEU A 636 -27.04 -30.43 -23.07
C LEU A 636 -28.44 -29.81 -23.04
N ALA A 637 -28.51 -28.48 -23.07
CA ALA A 637 -29.74 -27.73 -23.28
C ALA A 637 -29.90 -27.29 -24.75
N ASN A 638 -30.98 -26.57 -25.05
CA ASN A 638 -31.27 -26.13 -26.42
C ASN A 638 -30.11 -25.34 -27.04
N GLY A 639 -29.80 -25.62 -28.30
CA GLY A 639 -28.70 -25.00 -29.04
C GLY A 639 -27.29 -25.44 -28.62
N ALA A 640 -27.14 -26.35 -27.64
CA ALA A 640 -25.83 -26.90 -27.28
C ALA A 640 -25.40 -28.01 -28.26
N THR A 641 -24.13 -28.02 -28.62
CA THR A 641 -23.54 -29.03 -29.51
C THR A 641 -22.17 -29.48 -29.01
N ILE A 642 -21.85 -30.76 -29.20
CA ILE A 642 -20.50 -31.30 -29.01
C ILE A 642 -20.00 -31.77 -30.37
N THR A 643 -18.82 -31.33 -30.77
CA THR A 643 -18.22 -31.61 -32.08
C THR A 643 -16.77 -32.07 -31.95
N GLY A 644 -16.19 -32.54 -33.05
CA GLY A 644 -14.77 -32.93 -33.12
C GLY A 644 -14.51 -34.38 -32.70
N SER A 645 -13.21 -34.73 -32.66
CA SER A 645 -12.73 -36.04 -32.22
C SER A 645 -11.74 -35.88 -31.06
N LEU A 646 -11.94 -36.64 -29.98
CA LEU A 646 -10.98 -36.71 -28.88
C LEU A 646 -9.64 -37.24 -29.39
N GLY A 647 -8.56 -36.61 -28.94
CA GLY A 647 -7.20 -37.13 -29.12
C GLY A 647 -6.93 -38.32 -28.19
N SER A 648 -7.48 -38.30 -26.97
CA SER A 648 -7.42 -39.42 -26.03
C SER A 648 -8.52 -39.34 -24.96
N LEU A 649 -8.92 -40.51 -24.46
CA LEU A 649 -9.73 -40.68 -23.26
C LEU A 649 -8.97 -41.63 -22.34
N THR A 650 -8.67 -41.18 -21.13
CA THR A 650 -7.91 -41.95 -20.13
C THR A 650 -8.65 -41.98 -18.79
N SER A 651 -8.29 -42.92 -17.93
CA SER A 651 -8.69 -42.92 -16.53
C SER A 651 -7.55 -43.35 -15.62
N ASN A 652 -7.74 -43.15 -14.32
CA ASN A 652 -6.83 -43.65 -13.29
C ASN A 652 -7.09 -45.12 -12.89
N LEU A 653 -8.09 -45.79 -13.46
CA LEU A 653 -8.32 -47.22 -13.26
C LEU A 653 -7.61 -47.97 -14.40
N GLY A 654 -6.52 -48.68 -14.11
CA GLY A 654 -5.64 -49.30 -15.12
C GLY A 654 -6.22 -50.47 -15.93
N GLY A 655 -7.52 -50.50 -16.23
CA GLY A 655 -8.22 -51.57 -16.95
C GLY A 655 -8.98 -51.09 -18.20
N ALA A 656 -9.47 -52.04 -19.02
CA ALA A 656 -10.28 -51.76 -20.20
C ALA A 656 -11.66 -51.21 -19.80
N GLU A 657 -11.80 -49.89 -19.82
CA GLU A 657 -13.06 -49.22 -19.52
C GLU A 657 -13.94 -49.12 -20.77
N ILE A 658 -15.20 -49.50 -20.63
CA ILE A 658 -16.22 -49.24 -21.65
C ILE A 658 -16.93 -47.95 -21.25
N LEU A 659 -16.55 -46.82 -21.88
CA LEU A 659 -17.33 -45.59 -21.80
C LEU A 659 -18.48 -45.65 -22.81
N SER A 660 -19.71 -45.83 -22.33
CA SER A 660 -20.92 -45.69 -23.14
C SER A 660 -21.42 -44.25 -23.06
N LEU A 661 -21.28 -43.49 -24.15
CA LEU A 661 -21.82 -42.14 -24.27
C LEU A 661 -23.25 -42.21 -24.80
N SER A 662 -24.24 -41.81 -24.00
CA SER A 662 -25.63 -41.61 -24.44
C SER A 662 -25.98 -40.13 -24.37
N SER A 663 -26.62 -39.58 -25.41
CA SER A 663 -27.03 -38.18 -25.48
C SER A 663 -28.49 -38.06 -25.91
N THR A 664 -29.18 -37.06 -25.38
CA THR A 664 -30.50 -36.60 -25.85
C THR A 664 -30.39 -35.52 -26.94
N GLY A 665 -29.18 -35.01 -27.23
CA GLY A 665 -28.85 -34.07 -28.31
C GLY A 665 -27.94 -34.67 -29.41
N LEU A 666 -27.59 -33.88 -30.41
CA LEU A 666 -26.77 -34.31 -31.55
C LEU A 666 -25.30 -34.50 -31.14
N LEU A 667 -24.87 -35.75 -30.97
CA LEU A 667 -23.46 -36.13 -30.93
C LEU A 667 -23.00 -36.43 -32.36
N THR A 668 -22.07 -35.63 -32.89
CA THR A 668 -21.50 -35.89 -34.23
C THR A 668 -20.08 -36.40 -34.07
N PHE A 669 -19.88 -37.71 -34.11
CA PHE A 669 -18.56 -38.29 -34.26
C PHE A 669 -18.28 -38.46 -35.75
N ALA A 670 -17.28 -37.76 -36.27
CA ALA A 670 -16.72 -38.11 -37.56
C ALA A 670 -15.89 -39.39 -37.36
N ALA A 671 -16.41 -40.52 -37.83
CA ALA A 671 -15.63 -41.76 -37.85
C ALA A 671 -14.38 -41.52 -38.71
N VAL A 672 -13.20 -41.64 -38.11
CA VAL A 672 -11.98 -41.85 -38.89
C VAL A 672 -12.21 -43.17 -39.61
N PRO A 673 -12.24 -43.22 -40.97
CA PRO A 673 -12.39 -44.48 -41.66
C PRO A 673 -11.28 -45.40 -41.19
N GLU A 674 -11.64 -46.57 -40.66
CA GLU A 674 -10.64 -47.57 -40.31
C GLU A 674 -9.71 -47.79 -41.52
N PRO A 675 -8.40 -48.00 -41.32
CA PRO A 675 -7.48 -48.26 -42.43
C PRO A 675 -7.98 -49.38 -43.36
N SER A 676 -8.70 -50.35 -42.81
CA SER A 676 -9.41 -51.42 -43.52
C SER A 676 -10.42 -50.91 -44.55
N THR A 677 -11.19 -49.86 -44.23
CA THR A 677 -12.22 -49.27 -45.11
C THR A 677 -11.60 -48.53 -46.29
N VAL A 678 -10.48 -47.83 -46.06
CA VAL A 678 -9.70 -47.17 -47.12
C VAL A 678 -9.05 -48.21 -48.04
N ILE A 679 -8.52 -49.29 -47.47
CA ILE A 679 -7.96 -50.42 -48.22
C ILE A 679 -9.04 -51.15 -49.03
N LEU A 680 -10.24 -51.34 -48.49
CA LEU A 680 -11.35 -51.99 -49.20
C LEU A 680 -11.85 -51.13 -50.37
N MET A 681 -11.93 -49.81 -50.20
CA MET A 681 -12.25 -48.87 -51.28
C MET A 681 -11.17 -48.87 -52.38
N CYS A 682 -9.90 -48.80 -52.00
CA CYS A 682 -8.79 -48.86 -52.96
C CYS A 682 -8.75 -50.22 -53.67
N GLY A 683 -8.97 -51.31 -52.94
CA GLY A 683 -9.08 -52.67 -53.47
C GLY A 683 -10.25 -52.84 -54.44
N GLY A 684 -11.41 -52.28 -54.11
CA GLY A 684 -12.59 -52.28 -54.98
C GLY A 684 -12.38 -51.50 -56.29
N LEU A 685 -11.71 -50.34 -56.21
CA LEU A 685 -11.34 -49.54 -57.39
C LEU A 685 -10.31 -50.26 -58.28
N LEU A 686 -9.34 -50.95 -57.68
CA LEU A 686 -8.39 -51.79 -58.42
C LEU A 686 -9.07 -52.99 -59.08
N PHE A 687 -10.06 -53.60 -58.43
CA PHE A 687 -10.86 -54.69 -59.00
C PHE A 687 -11.71 -54.23 -60.18
N LEU A 688 -12.40 -53.08 -60.06
CA LEU A 688 -13.11 -52.45 -61.18
C LEU A 688 -12.16 -52.10 -62.34
N GLY A 689 -10.98 -51.55 -62.04
CA GLY A 689 -9.95 -51.28 -63.03
C GLY A 689 -9.49 -52.55 -63.76
N GLY A 690 -9.35 -53.66 -63.05
CA GLY A 690 -9.02 -54.97 -63.61
C GLY A 690 -10.13 -55.53 -64.52
N VAL A 691 -11.39 -55.42 -64.11
CA VAL A 691 -12.56 -55.86 -64.90
C VAL A 691 -12.70 -55.02 -66.18
N CYS A 692 -12.57 -53.69 -66.09
CA CYS A 692 -12.59 -52.79 -67.24
C CYS A 692 -11.44 -53.06 -68.22
N ARG A 693 -10.24 -53.41 -67.72
CA ARG A 693 -9.08 -53.77 -68.56
C ARG A 693 -9.28 -55.11 -69.27
N ARG A 694 -9.95 -56.07 -68.63
CA ARG A 694 -10.28 -57.37 -69.22
C ARG A 694 -11.40 -57.26 -70.26
N ALA A 695 -12.40 -56.41 -70.01
CA ALA A 695 -13.45 -56.07 -70.98
C ALA A 695 -12.88 -55.44 -72.25
N ARG A 696 -11.94 -54.48 -72.14
CA ARG A 696 -11.26 -53.89 -73.32
C ARG A 696 -10.45 -54.91 -74.14
N LYS A 697 -9.85 -55.93 -73.50
CA LYS A 697 -9.15 -56.99 -74.23
C LYS A 697 -10.09 -57.94 -74.98
N LEU A 698 -11.28 -58.20 -74.44
CA LEU A 698 -12.31 -59.00 -75.11
C LEU A 698 -12.99 -58.25 -76.26
N SER A 699 -13.12 -56.91 -76.16
CA SER A 699 -13.60 -56.08 -77.27
C SER A 699 -12.58 -55.94 -78.41
N ALA A 700 -11.28 -56.09 -78.14
CA ALA A 700 -10.22 -56.01 -79.14
C ALA A 700 -9.96 -57.35 -79.88
N SER A 701 -10.56 -58.46 -79.43
CA SER A 701 -10.48 -59.77 -80.10
C SER A 701 -11.70 -60.08 -80.99
N LEU A 702 -12.58 -59.09 -81.23
CA LEU A 702 -13.79 -59.17 -82.07
C LEU A 702 -13.74 -58.18 -83.25
N LEU A 703 -12.55 -57.71 -83.61
CA LEU A 703 -12.26 -56.94 -84.82
C LEU A 703 -11.21 -57.66 -85.66
#